data_AF-A0A319E6W8-F1
#
_entry.id   AF-A0A319E6W8-F1
#
_cell.length_a   1.000
_cell.length_b   1.000
_cell.length_c   1.000
_cell.angle_alpha   90.00
_cell.angle_beta   90.00
_cell.angle_gamma   90.00
#
_symmetry.space_group_name_H-M   'P 1'
#
loop_
_entity.id
_entity.type
_entity.pdbx_description
1 polymer ?
#
loop_
_entity_poly.entity_id
_entity_poly.type
_entity_poly.pdbx_seq_one_letter_code
_entity_poly.pdbx_strand_id
1 'polypeptide(L)'
;MERVTLASQVEQTLKLSREYALRSVHPDGHWCGELKSNATITAEYIFLRQALGLDLKADGAAYTRHILSEQNGDGSWGLAPEYPGDVSTTTEAYLALKILGTSPDIPSMQRAREFVLKSGGVAGVRVFTRIFLATFGLFPWDAVPQLPVELILLPSICPINIYKLASWARGTIAPLLIICHHRPVYALPGYDLDELWLDPSDKNVSYGPSVWELVSRGDVVGLAFSIVDKLLYQLNGLRSIPLLRSYARRQCMRWILERQESKGDWGGIFPPMHGSIYAFVLEGWTLDDTPVRLGIEALENFAWQDEKGKRIQACVSPVWDTALMSIGLSDSSPEPQISEASEQAIVQAIGGAITWIQRRQLLAPRGDWRIYRPQLAPGGFSFEYENSWYPDVDDTAAVILAQIKHDSSCIASGSVLAAATWILGMQNPDGGWAAFDVENDRLFLNKIPFSDMDSLCDTSCADITGRILEAFGLMMKRAPPKSGSDLSPALRAACTRGIHYLAATQEPTGAWFGRWGCNYIYGTSHALCGLAYFGDDRRVPRLVSRALQWLKSQQNADGGWGEPMLSYRHPDCPLQDSTASQTAWALMGLLAHFPITDGAIERGVRWLVESAREEKGGLSWPEAPQLNMMGLFSQFGRTRPATVPTDRVIPLRYWDDLDYLRNLCHDFTFRFDAALDAAKLETALSRLTEIGDWGQLGARLRLNDNNQLEYHIPAEYTPARPAFTFTTTTYPLSIADHPLASQLPRAGHNQSTLELPSPAIFAPIVRHPTSPSQLSDWIYTDRPQLHIHVALFNDATLLTTSYVHTLFDAIARTSFFNAWLAVLNNDEPSIPAFIPFSHDPLRNLGTTTTAKTYTHYPRILYGVGIILFGIRYLLELLWFRAEEEHPIRLPGRAIARMRESAIQELSTHPPKDKDDKPFLSENDLLTAWYLRTLTTALSLPHWQPITLMTVFNTWNLFPDLFPTKGAGFIGNAFFYSYTLLTASDILSDTTLVRTALAVRDALTAHRTREQVHAMTAYQRSSWTKTPAVVGSPGQVFVACTNQNKAGYFGLDWGAGRAGGRDGEVKPSYINDIEHCKGYPTRNVVRIIGKDGAGDWWLLFKTRRGVWDSIWGQVKGVWELN
;
A
#
# COMPACT_ATOMS: atom_id res chain seq x y z
N MET A 1 2.74 -0.41 -51.04
CA MET A 1 2.38 0.94 -51.52
C MET A 1 1.86 1.79 -50.37
N GLU A 2 0.83 1.35 -49.64
CA GLU A 2 0.27 2.08 -48.48
C GLU A 2 1.28 2.45 -47.37
N ARG A 3 2.22 1.56 -47.03
CA ARG A 3 3.29 1.88 -46.04
C ARG A 3 4.26 2.95 -46.51
N VAL A 4 4.55 3.02 -47.80
CA VAL A 4 5.42 4.06 -48.39
C VAL A 4 4.71 5.41 -48.32
N THR A 5 3.40 5.44 -48.54
CA THR A 5 2.57 6.63 -48.36
C THR A 5 2.53 7.09 -46.91
N LEU A 6 2.31 6.18 -45.95
CA LEU A 6 2.28 6.52 -44.51
C LEU A 6 3.62 7.09 -44.02
N ALA A 7 4.75 6.49 -44.43
CA ALA A 7 6.08 6.99 -44.06
C ALA A 7 6.30 8.44 -44.51
N SER A 8 5.93 8.77 -45.75
CA SER A 8 6.02 10.15 -46.26
C SER A 8 5.09 11.12 -45.50
N GLN A 9 3.90 10.67 -45.11
CA GLN A 9 2.99 11.48 -44.28
C GLN A 9 3.55 11.71 -42.88
N VAL A 10 4.20 10.71 -42.28
CA VAL A 10 4.88 10.82 -40.98
C VAL A 10 6.03 11.82 -41.05
N GLU A 11 6.88 11.75 -42.07
CA GLU A 11 7.98 12.71 -42.28
C GLU A 11 7.46 14.15 -42.39
N GLN A 12 6.40 14.37 -43.17
CA GLN A 12 5.77 15.68 -43.31
C GLN A 12 5.14 16.15 -41.98
N THR A 13 4.46 15.25 -41.27
CA THR A 13 3.83 15.56 -39.97
C THR A 13 4.89 15.95 -38.94
N LEU A 14 5.97 15.18 -38.83
CA LEU A 14 7.11 15.46 -37.96
C LEU A 14 7.82 16.77 -38.32
N LYS A 15 7.97 17.09 -39.60
CA LYS A 15 8.53 18.38 -40.01
C LYS A 15 7.68 19.54 -39.50
N LEU A 16 6.38 19.51 -39.76
CA LEU A 16 5.48 20.60 -39.39
C LEU A 16 5.27 20.70 -37.87
N SER A 17 5.31 19.59 -37.12
CA SER A 17 5.23 19.63 -35.67
C SER A 17 6.51 20.16 -35.02
N ARG A 18 7.69 19.89 -35.60
CA ARG A 18 8.96 20.50 -35.17
C ARG A 18 8.97 22.01 -35.42
N GLU A 19 8.44 22.47 -36.55
CA GLU A 19 8.28 23.90 -36.84
C GLU A 19 7.34 24.59 -35.83
N TYR A 20 6.26 23.92 -35.43
CA TYR A 20 5.38 24.40 -34.37
C TYR A 20 6.13 24.53 -33.03
N ALA A 21 6.87 23.50 -32.62
CA ALA A 21 7.67 23.51 -31.40
C ALA A 21 8.71 24.64 -31.37
N LEU A 22 9.40 24.90 -32.49
CA LEU A 22 10.36 26.01 -32.58
C LEU A 22 9.72 27.38 -32.45
N ARG A 23 8.46 27.54 -32.81
CA ARG A 23 7.73 28.81 -32.66
C ARG A 23 7.14 28.99 -31.27
N SER A 24 6.90 27.90 -30.55
CA SER A 24 6.36 27.92 -29.19
C SER A 24 7.43 28.06 -28.11
N VAL A 25 8.72 28.06 -28.46
CA VAL A 25 9.81 28.28 -27.50
C VAL A 25 9.79 29.73 -27.00
N HIS A 26 10.02 29.91 -25.70
CA HIS A 26 10.17 31.24 -25.12
C HIS A 26 11.50 31.89 -25.52
N PRO A 27 11.61 33.24 -25.44
CA PRO A 27 12.83 33.97 -25.83
C PRO A 27 14.11 33.55 -25.10
N ASP A 28 14.01 33.03 -23.88
CA ASP A 28 15.13 32.51 -23.08
C ASP A 28 15.41 31.01 -23.29
N GLY A 29 14.69 30.37 -24.20
CA GLY A 29 15.00 29.04 -24.73
C GLY A 29 14.26 27.87 -24.08
N HIS A 30 13.28 28.10 -23.22
CA HIS A 30 12.47 27.03 -22.60
C HIS A 30 11.07 26.93 -23.22
N TRP A 31 10.38 25.83 -22.93
CA TRP A 31 8.96 25.64 -23.21
C TRP A 31 8.17 25.65 -21.91
N CYS A 32 6.97 26.22 -21.96
CA CYS A 32 6.04 26.19 -20.84
C CYS A 32 4.62 26.28 -21.40
N GLY A 33 3.84 25.21 -21.20
CA GLY A 33 2.42 25.19 -21.51
C GLY A 33 1.58 25.71 -20.35
N GLU A 34 0.28 25.91 -20.60
CA GLU A 34 -0.66 26.14 -19.52
C GLU A 34 -0.92 24.83 -18.75
N LEU A 35 -0.72 24.85 -17.43
CA LEU A 35 -1.14 23.78 -16.55
C LEU A 35 -2.56 24.02 -16.03
N LYS A 36 -3.53 23.37 -16.69
CA LYS A 36 -4.94 23.44 -16.31
C LYS A 36 -5.22 22.60 -15.07
N SER A 37 -6.21 23.01 -14.27
CA SER A 37 -6.70 22.26 -13.11
C SER A 37 -8.23 22.30 -13.03
N ASN A 38 -8.80 22.97 -12.03
CA ASN A 38 -10.24 23.17 -11.89
C ASN A 38 -10.52 24.59 -11.43
N ALA A 39 -11.81 24.92 -11.30
CA ALA A 39 -12.24 26.27 -10.98
C ALA A 39 -11.84 26.72 -9.56
N THR A 40 -11.47 25.81 -8.64
CA THR A 40 -11.21 26.18 -7.23
C THR A 40 -9.98 27.05 -7.09
N ILE A 41 -8.91 26.80 -7.85
CA ILE A 41 -7.69 27.61 -7.77
C ILE A 41 -7.97 29.10 -8.01
N THR A 42 -8.75 29.40 -9.04
CA THR A 42 -9.14 30.79 -9.34
C THR A 42 -10.18 31.31 -8.33
N ALA A 43 -11.11 30.47 -7.86
CA ALA A 43 -12.08 30.85 -6.83
C ALA A 43 -11.41 31.21 -5.49
N GLU A 44 -10.50 30.36 -5.01
CA GLU A 44 -9.72 30.56 -3.80
C GLU A 44 -8.82 31.80 -3.89
N TYR A 45 -8.26 32.08 -5.06
CA TYR A 45 -7.53 33.32 -5.29
C TYR A 45 -8.43 34.57 -5.18
N ILE A 46 -9.65 34.51 -5.71
CA ILE A 46 -10.65 35.58 -5.52
C ILE A 46 -11.02 35.73 -4.04
N PHE A 47 -11.10 34.63 -3.29
CA PHE A 47 -11.33 34.66 -1.84
C PHE A 47 -10.19 35.40 -1.12
N LEU A 48 -8.93 35.09 -1.44
CA LEU A 48 -7.78 35.79 -0.88
C LEU A 48 -7.85 37.29 -1.16
N ARG A 49 -8.10 37.70 -2.41
CA ARG A 49 -8.19 39.12 -2.76
C ARG A 49 -9.33 39.82 -2.02
N GLN A 50 -10.50 39.19 -1.93
CA GLN A 50 -11.63 39.72 -1.18
C GLN A 50 -11.31 39.86 0.31
N ALA A 51 -10.70 38.84 0.93
CA ALA A 51 -10.35 38.85 2.34
C ALA A 51 -9.32 39.93 2.70
N LEU A 52 -8.37 40.19 1.80
CA LEU A 52 -7.29 41.15 2.00
C LEU A 52 -7.59 42.55 1.45
N GLY A 53 -8.77 42.76 0.84
CA GLY A 53 -9.16 44.04 0.24
C GLY A 53 -8.34 44.42 -1.00
N LEU A 54 -7.79 43.44 -1.72
CA LEU A 54 -7.06 43.66 -2.98
C LEU A 54 -8.05 43.92 -4.12
N ASP A 55 -7.62 44.69 -5.14
CA ASP A 55 -8.51 45.07 -6.24
C ASP A 55 -8.95 43.84 -7.06
N LEU A 56 -10.27 43.61 -7.13
CA LEU A 56 -10.92 42.61 -7.98
C LEU A 56 -11.59 43.22 -9.21
N LYS A 57 -11.73 44.55 -9.28
CA LYS A 57 -12.52 45.22 -10.33
C LYS A 57 -11.84 45.16 -11.69
N ALA A 58 -10.50 45.31 -11.73
CA ALA A 58 -9.75 45.32 -12.98
C ALA A 58 -9.95 44.03 -13.79
N ASP A 59 -9.90 42.87 -13.12
CA ASP A 59 -9.95 41.55 -13.77
C ASP A 59 -11.28 40.81 -13.57
N GLY A 60 -12.24 41.39 -12.85
CA GLY A 60 -13.46 40.67 -12.42
C GLY A 60 -14.29 40.11 -13.56
N ALA A 61 -14.40 40.83 -14.68
CA ALA A 61 -15.07 40.33 -15.88
C ALA A 61 -14.32 39.16 -16.54
N ALA A 62 -12.99 39.17 -16.49
CA ALA A 62 -12.15 38.11 -17.05
C ALA A 62 -12.21 36.84 -16.20
N TYR A 63 -12.19 36.96 -14.86
CA TYR A 63 -12.40 35.83 -13.95
C TYR A 63 -13.82 35.23 -14.09
N THR A 64 -14.84 36.07 -14.17
CA THR A 64 -16.24 35.64 -14.36
C THR A 64 -16.38 34.81 -15.64
N ARG A 65 -15.80 35.30 -16.75
CA ARG A 65 -15.83 34.59 -18.04
C ARG A 65 -15.16 33.22 -17.94
N HIS A 66 -14.00 33.14 -17.30
CA HIS A 66 -13.28 31.88 -17.14
C HIS A 66 -14.09 30.87 -16.32
N ILE A 67 -14.55 31.24 -15.12
CA ILE A 67 -15.30 30.33 -14.25
C ILE A 67 -16.56 29.82 -14.97
N LEU A 68 -17.32 30.71 -15.63
CA LEU A 68 -18.51 30.30 -16.39
C LEU A 68 -18.18 29.43 -17.61
N SER A 69 -17.00 29.58 -18.22
CA SER A 69 -16.59 28.75 -19.37
C SER A 69 -16.29 27.29 -19.01
N GLU A 70 -16.00 27.01 -17.73
CA GLU A 70 -15.73 25.67 -17.20
C GLU A 70 -16.97 25.00 -16.61
N GLN A 71 -18.14 25.65 -16.67
CA GLN A 71 -19.37 25.12 -16.10
C GLN A 71 -19.92 23.95 -16.94
N ASN A 72 -20.22 22.83 -16.29
CA ASN A 72 -20.88 21.68 -16.90
C ASN A 72 -22.32 22.01 -17.32
N GLY A 73 -22.88 21.19 -18.23
CA GLY A 73 -24.25 21.38 -18.72
C GLY A 73 -25.34 21.34 -17.63
N ASP A 74 -25.12 20.60 -16.54
CA ASP A 74 -26.00 20.54 -15.37
C ASP A 74 -25.82 21.70 -14.38
N GLY A 75 -24.91 22.65 -14.67
CA GLY A 75 -24.59 23.80 -13.83
C GLY A 75 -23.48 23.56 -12.81
N SER A 76 -22.94 22.34 -12.72
CA SER A 76 -21.86 22.01 -11.78
C SER A 76 -20.46 22.39 -12.30
N TRP A 77 -19.47 22.30 -11.42
CA TRP A 77 -18.04 22.26 -11.79
C TRP A 77 -17.40 20.99 -11.23
N GLY A 78 -16.57 20.33 -12.04
CA GLY A 78 -15.89 19.08 -11.68
C GLY A 78 -14.49 19.29 -11.10
N LEU A 79 -13.87 18.20 -10.62
CA LEU A 79 -12.47 18.20 -10.14
C LEU A 79 -11.43 18.39 -11.26
N ALA A 80 -11.85 18.21 -12.51
CA ALA A 80 -11.11 18.45 -13.73
C ALA A 80 -12.11 18.83 -14.85
N PRO A 81 -11.66 19.37 -15.98
CA PRO A 81 -12.50 19.63 -17.14
C PRO A 81 -13.20 18.34 -17.58
N GLU A 82 -14.48 18.45 -17.95
CA GLU A 82 -15.32 17.32 -18.41
C GLU A 82 -15.51 16.19 -17.38
N TYR A 83 -15.04 16.37 -16.13
CA TYR A 83 -15.30 15.46 -15.03
C TYR A 83 -16.69 15.73 -14.43
N PRO A 84 -17.38 14.71 -13.89
CA PRO A 84 -18.63 14.91 -13.16
C PRO A 84 -18.52 15.98 -12.08
N GLY A 85 -19.63 16.70 -11.87
CA GLY A 85 -19.72 17.77 -10.89
C GLY A 85 -19.31 17.35 -9.48
N ASP A 86 -18.61 18.24 -8.79
CA ASP A 86 -18.22 18.11 -7.39
C ASP A 86 -18.88 19.20 -6.54
N VAL A 87 -19.43 18.83 -5.39
CA VAL A 87 -20.16 19.76 -4.51
C VAL A 87 -19.26 20.86 -3.95
N SER A 88 -18.00 20.54 -3.66
CA SER A 88 -17.03 21.49 -3.12
C SER A 88 -16.60 22.47 -4.20
N THR A 89 -16.19 21.98 -5.37
CA THR A 89 -15.80 22.83 -6.50
C THR A 89 -16.95 23.74 -6.93
N THR A 90 -18.17 23.21 -7.04
CA THR A 90 -19.35 23.98 -7.44
C THR A 90 -19.67 25.07 -6.41
N THR A 91 -19.57 24.76 -5.12
CA THR A 91 -19.82 25.74 -4.05
C THR A 91 -18.78 26.88 -4.08
N GLU A 92 -17.51 26.55 -4.28
CA GLU A 92 -16.44 27.55 -4.36
C GLU A 92 -16.57 28.44 -5.60
N ALA A 93 -16.84 27.85 -6.78
CA ALA A 93 -17.08 28.59 -8.01
C ALA A 93 -18.30 29.53 -7.88
N TYR A 94 -19.40 29.04 -7.28
CA TYR A 94 -20.60 29.84 -7.04
C TYR A 94 -20.33 31.03 -6.11
N LEU A 95 -19.60 30.83 -5.01
CA LEU A 95 -19.22 31.92 -4.12
C LEU A 95 -18.32 32.95 -4.82
N ALA A 96 -17.34 32.51 -5.61
CA ALA A 96 -16.47 33.40 -6.35
C ALA A 96 -17.25 34.26 -7.35
N LEU A 97 -18.22 33.68 -8.07
CA LEU A 97 -19.11 34.42 -8.97
C LEU A 97 -19.95 35.46 -8.22
N LYS A 98 -20.46 35.15 -7.01
CA LYS A 98 -21.17 36.12 -6.17
C LYS A 98 -20.26 37.27 -5.71
N ILE A 99 -19.02 36.97 -5.30
CA ILE A 99 -18.03 37.99 -4.92
C ILE A 99 -17.75 38.94 -6.09
N LEU A 100 -17.69 38.41 -7.32
CA LEU A 100 -17.51 39.19 -8.54
C LEU A 100 -18.76 39.95 -9.01
N GLY A 101 -19.89 39.81 -8.32
CA GLY A 101 -21.14 40.53 -8.62
C GLY A 101 -22.10 39.82 -9.58
N THR A 102 -21.91 38.52 -9.83
CA THR A 102 -22.83 37.71 -10.64
C THR A 102 -24.14 37.48 -9.86
N SER A 103 -25.28 37.81 -10.48
CA SER A 103 -26.59 37.62 -9.84
C SER A 103 -26.94 36.12 -9.68
N PRO A 104 -27.43 35.68 -8.52
CA PRO A 104 -27.86 34.29 -8.30
C PRO A 104 -29.10 33.89 -9.13
N ASP A 105 -29.80 34.87 -9.73
CA ASP A 105 -31.03 34.63 -10.49
C ASP A 105 -30.80 34.29 -11.96
N ILE A 106 -29.55 34.35 -12.45
CA ILE A 106 -29.26 33.95 -13.82
C ILE A 106 -29.31 32.42 -13.97
N PRO A 107 -29.67 31.89 -15.16
CA PRO A 107 -29.85 30.45 -15.35
C PRO A 107 -28.63 29.59 -14.97
N SER A 108 -27.41 30.06 -15.20
CA SER A 108 -26.19 29.33 -14.82
C SER A 108 -26.06 29.18 -13.30
N MET A 109 -26.34 30.22 -12.52
CA MET A 109 -26.29 30.19 -11.06
C MET A 109 -27.44 29.37 -10.46
N GLN A 110 -28.63 29.43 -11.06
CA GLN A 110 -29.77 28.62 -10.63
C GLN A 110 -29.48 27.11 -10.76
N ARG A 111 -28.92 26.68 -11.90
CA ARG A 111 -28.51 25.27 -12.09
C ARG A 111 -27.42 24.85 -11.12
N ALA A 112 -26.42 25.70 -10.87
CA ALA A 112 -25.38 25.44 -9.89
C ALA A 112 -25.96 25.23 -8.47
N ARG A 113 -26.88 26.09 -8.06
CA ARG A 113 -27.61 25.95 -6.79
C ARG A 113 -28.39 24.64 -6.73
N GLU A 114 -29.16 24.32 -7.77
CA GLU A 114 -29.91 23.06 -7.85
C GLU A 114 -29.01 21.84 -7.74
N PHE A 115 -27.84 21.85 -8.40
CA PHE A 115 -26.84 20.80 -8.28
C PHE A 115 -26.31 20.66 -6.85
N VAL A 116 -25.93 21.78 -6.20
CA VAL A 116 -25.40 21.76 -4.83
C VAL A 116 -26.44 21.20 -3.87
N LEU A 117 -27.69 21.65 -3.94
CA LEU A 117 -28.78 21.14 -3.09
C LEU A 117 -29.02 19.64 -3.33
N LYS A 118 -29.05 19.20 -4.59
CA LYS A 118 -29.19 17.78 -4.96
C LYS A 118 -28.03 16.91 -4.45
N SER A 119 -26.85 17.50 -4.30
CA SER A 119 -25.63 16.82 -3.85
C SER A 119 -25.43 16.83 -2.33
N GLY A 120 -26.46 17.21 -1.55
CA GLY A 120 -26.41 17.24 -0.08
C GLY A 120 -26.17 18.64 0.51
N GLY A 121 -26.12 19.68 -0.32
CA GLY A 121 -25.89 21.07 0.08
C GLY A 121 -24.46 21.35 0.54
N VAL A 122 -24.23 22.57 1.03
CA VAL A 122 -22.93 23.02 1.56
C VAL A 122 -22.41 22.14 2.69
N ALA A 123 -23.29 21.44 3.42
CA ALA A 123 -22.89 20.50 4.45
C ALA A 123 -21.99 19.34 3.95
N GLY A 124 -22.11 18.98 2.66
CA GLY A 124 -21.36 17.90 2.03
C GLY A 124 -19.97 18.28 1.51
N VAL A 125 -19.53 19.53 1.64
CA VAL A 125 -18.23 19.97 1.11
C VAL A 125 -17.04 19.45 1.92
N ARG A 126 -15.90 19.30 1.24
CA ARG A 126 -14.61 18.86 1.80
C ARG A 126 -14.08 19.83 2.86
N VAL A 127 -13.19 19.36 3.73
CA VAL A 127 -12.62 20.10 4.87
C VAL A 127 -11.91 21.38 4.41
N PHE A 128 -11.17 21.36 3.30
CA PHE A 128 -10.54 22.55 2.73
C PHE A 128 -11.57 23.65 2.42
N THR A 129 -12.66 23.28 1.75
CA THR A 129 -13.75 24.21 1.42
C THR A 129 -14.43 24.72 2.69
N ARG A 130 -14.63 23.87 3.71
CA ARG A 130 -15.16 24.31 5.01
C ARG A 130 -14.28 25.38 5.65
N ILE A 131 -12.96 25.23 5.58
CA ILE A 131 -12.01 26.23 6.09
C ILE A 131 -12.20 27.57 5.36
N PHE A 132 -12.21 27.58 4.02
CA PHE A 132 -12.39 28.82 3.26
C PHE A 132 -13.78 29.45 3.42
N LEU A 133 -14.83 28.66 3.56
CA LEU A 133 -16.16 29.21 3.89
C LEU A 133 -16.20 29.76 5.32
N ALA A 134 -15.50 29.11 6.27
CA ALA A 134 -15.40 29.58 7.64
C ALA A 134 -14.62 30.89 7.78
N THR A 135 -13.62 31.15 6.91
CA THR A 135 -12.93 32.45 6.88
C THR A 135 -13.84 33.60 6.48
N PHE A 136 -15.02 33.37 5.91
CA PHE A 136 -16.05 34.39 5.65
C PHE A 136 -17.28 34.29 6.56
N GLY A 137 -17.26 33.40 7.56
CA GLY A 137 -18.42 33.16 8.43
C GLY A 137 -19.57 32.43 7.75
N LEU A 138 -19.36 31.86 6.56
CA LEU A 138 -20.35 31.07 5.81
C LEU A 138 -20.45 29.62 6.29
N PHE A 139 -19.50 29.19 7.12
CA PHE A 139 -19.45 27.87 7.75
C PHE A 139 -18.90 28.01 9.18
N PRO A 140 -19.41 27.28 10.19
CA PRO A 140 -18.90 27.41 11.55
C PRO A 140 -17.51 26.76 11.70
N TRP A 141 -16.57 27.49 12.34
CA TRP A 141 -15.23 26.98 12.68
C TRP A 141 -15.22 25.75 13.60
N ASP A 142 -16.33 25.49 14.29
CA ASP A 142 -16.49 24.29 15.13
C ASP A 142 -16.87 23.04 14.33
N ALA A 143 -17.28 23.21 13.07
CA ALA A 143 -17.52 22.12 12.11
C ALA A 143 -16.30 21.84 11.20
N VAL A 144 -15.12 22.27 11.64
CA VAL A 144 -13.81 22.00 11.02
C VAL A 144 -12.97 21.17 12.01
N PRO A 145 -12.27 20.10 11.55
CA PRO A 145 -11.36 19.31 12.39
C PRO A 145 -10.30 20.16 13.11
N GLN A 146 -9.83 19.68 14.26
CA GLN A 146 -8.77 20.35 15.00
C GLN A 146 -7.42 20.19 14.31
N LEU A 147 -6.82 21.33 13.95
CA LEU A 147 -5.43 21.44 13.48
C LEU A 147 -4.61 22.32 14.44
N PRO A 148 -4.10 21.76 15.56
CA PRO A 148 -3.33 22.51 16.54
C PRO A 148 -1.93 22.87 16.02
N VAL A 149 -1.51 24.12 16.16
CA VAL A 149 -0.16 24.59 15.75
C VAL A 149 0.98 23.81 16.40
N GLU A 150 0.74 23.19 17.55
CA GLU A 150 1.69 22.35 18.27
C GLU A 150 2.16 21.15 17.43
N LEU A 151 1.44 20.77 16.36
CA LEU A 151 1.87 19.75 15.41
C LEU A 151 3.26 20.05 14.82
N ILE A 152 3.63 21.33 14.65
CA ILE A 152 4.96 21.75 14.16
C ILE A 152 6.11 21.33 15.08
N LEU A 153 5.82 21.07 16.36
CA LEU A 153 6.82 20.73 17.36
C LEU A 153 7.14 19.23 17.41
N LEU A 154 6.36 18.39 16.72
CA LEU A 154 6.60 16.95 16.73
C LEU A 154 7.87 16.62 15.93
N PRO A 155 8.86 15.93 16.55
CA PRO A 155 10.12 15.63 15.88
C PRO A 155 9.93 14.61 14.75
N SER A 156 10.84 14.62 13.77
CA SER A 156 10.78 13.76 12.57
C SER A 156 10.80 12.25 12.85
N ILE A 157 11.20 11.84 14.07
CA ILE A 157 11.18 10.45 14.56
C ILE A 157 9.77 9.97 14.97
N CYS A 158 8.85 10.90 15.29
CA CYS A 158 7.48 10.58 15.67
C CYS A 158 6.69 10.03 14.48
N PRO A 159 5.77 9.07 14.70
CA PRO A 159 4.97 8.49 13.61
C PRO A 159 4.00 9.50 12.98
N ILE A 160 3.58 10.51 13.74
CA ILE A 160 2.79 11.66 13.28
C ILE A 160 3.68 12.88 13.43
N ASN A 161 4.10 13.47 12.32
CA ASN A 161 4.80 14.75 12.26
C ASN A 161 4.70 15.31 10.83
N ILE A 162 5.00 16.60 10.66
CA ILE A 162 4.83 17.28 9.36
C ILE A 162 5.72 16.69 8.25
N TYR A 163 6.87 16.11 8.58
CA TYR A 163 7.79 15.50 7.61
C TYR A 163 7.38 14.09 7.17
N LYS A 164 6.37 13.48 7.80
CA LYS A 164 5.70 12.28 7.28
C LYS A 164 4.52 12.57 6.37
N LEU A 165 4.23 13.85 6.15
CA LEU A 165 3.29 14.32 5.13
C LEU A 165 4.08 14.62 3.85
N ALA A 166 3.49 14.37 2.69
CA ALA A 166 4.07 14.73 1.39
C ALA A 166 4.43 16.22 1.33
N SER A 167 5.40 16.59 0.49
CA SER A 167 5.86 17.99 0.33
C SER A 167 4.71 18.98 0.16
N TRP A 168 3.77 18.69 -0.74
CA TRP A 168 2.60 19.53 -1.02
C TRP A 168 1.68 19.66 0.19
N ALA A 169 1.43 18.55 0.89
CA ALA A 169 0.57 18.51 2.07
C ALA A 169 1.22 19.27 3.25
N ARG A 170 2.53 19.08 3.44
CA ARG A 170 3.32 19.76 4.49
C ARG A 170 3.35 21.26 4.29
N GLY A 171 3.66 21.72 3.07
CA GLY A 171 3.66 23.13 2.69
C GLY A 171 2.30 23.79 2.88
N THR A 172 1.21 23.05 2.67
CA THR A 172 -0.16 23.54 2.85
C THR A 172 -0.60 23.55 4.31
N ILE A 173 -0.26 22.50 5.06
CA ILE A 173 -0.69 22.35 6.46
C ILE A 173 0.00 23.39 7.36
N ALA A 174 1.30 23.65 7.18
CA ALA A 174 2.03 24.60 8.03
C ALA A 174 1.34 25.98 8.19
N PRO A 175 0.91 26.67 7.11
CA PRO A 175 0.11 27.89 7.25
C PRO A 175 -1.32 27.64 7.72
N LEU A 176 -1.97 26.53 7.33
CA LEU A 176 -3.31 26.19 7.83
C LEU A 176 -3.37 26.05 9.35
N LEU A 177 -2.28 25.60 10.00
CA LEU A 177 -2.19 25.56 11.45
C LEU A 177 -2.37 26.96 12.05
N ILE A 178 -1.78 28.00 11.44
CA ILE A 178 -1.93 29.40 11.85
C ILE A 178 -3.34 29.90 11.58
N ILE A 179 -3.89 29.63 10.39
CA ILE A 179 -5.25 30.02 10.03
C ILE A 179 -6.27 29.42 11.01
N CYS A 180 -6.16 28.12 11.30
CA CYS A 180 -7.02 27.42 12.26
C CYS A 180 -6.79 27.86 13.71
N HIS A 181 -5.61 28.40 14.04
CA HIS A 181 -5.37 29.02 15.34
C HIS A 181 -6.21 30.30 15.50
N HIS A 182 -6.15 31.20 14.52
CA HIS A 182 -6.80 32.51 14.55
C HIS A 182 -8.30 32.46 14.29
N ARG A 183 -8.76 31.50 13.48
CA ARG A 183 -10.18 31.35 13.08
C ARG A 183 -10.78 32.69 12.57
N PRO A 184 -10.17 33.35 11.57
CA PRO A 184 -10.60 34.66 11.14
C PRO A 184 -11.99 34.64 10.50
N VAL A 185 -12.64 35.81 10.47
CA VAL A 185 -13.88 36.06 9.72
C VAL A 185 -13.73 37.38 8.98
N TYR A 186 -13.62 37.32 7.65
CA TYR A 186 -13.51 38.46 6.74
C TYR A 186 -14.89 38.85 6.19
N ALA A 187 -15.06 40.13 5.87
CA ALA A 187 -16.33 40.66 5.39
C ALA A 187 -16.59 40.31 3.92
N LEU A 188 -17.84 39.93 3.62
CA LEU A 188 -18.37 39.81 2.27
C LEU A 188 -19.25 41.01 1.91
N PRO A 189 -19.42 41.33 0.62
CA PRO A 189 -20.23 42.47 0.15
C PRO A 189 -21.76 42.24 0.27
N GLY A 190 -22.25 41.87 1.46
CA GLY A 190 -23.68 41.82 1.76
C GLY A 190 -24.45 40.57 1.28
N TYR A 191 -23.75 39.46 1.03
CA TYR A 191 -24.33 38.20 0.57
C TYR A 191 -23.98 37.04 1.52
N ASP A 192 -24.89 36.08 1.69
CA ASP A 192 -24.67 34.79 2.38
C ASP A 192 -24.61 33.63 1.36
N LEU A 193 -24.65 32.38 1.85
CA LEU A 193 -24.83 31.17 1.02
C LEU A 193 -26.03 30.35 1.51
N ASP A 194 -26.99 30.97 2.19
CA ASP A 194 -28.11 30.24 2.82
C ASP A 194 -28.94 29.48 1.78
N GLU A 195 -28.97 29.97 0.53
CA GLU A 195 -29.65 29.31 -0.58
C GLU A 195 -29.00 27.99 -1.04
N LEU A 196 -27.79 27.67 -0.58
CA LEU A 196 -27.08 26.42 -0.88
C LEU A 196 -27.16 25.40 0.27
N TRP A 197 -27.73 25.78 1.41
CA TRP A 197 -27.95 24.87 2.54
C TRP A 197 -29.28 24.13 2.40
N LEU A 198 -29.30 22.84 2.75
CA LEU A 198 -30.55 22.10 2.91
C LEU A 198 -31.32 22.56 4.16
N ASP A 199 -30.58 22.89 5.22
CA ASP A 199 -31.10 23.49 6.45
C ASP A 199 -30.21 24.68 6.83
N PRO A 200 -30.58 25.92 6.44
CA PRO A 200 -29.81 27.11 6.81
C PRO A 200 -29.93 27.45 8.31
N SER A 201 -30.86 26.83 9.06
CA SER A 201 -31.06 27.09 10.48
C SER A 201 -30.08 26.33 11.39
N ASP A 202 -29.56 25.19 10.95
CA ASP A 202 -28.50 24.42 11.64
C ASP A 202 -27.32 24.13 10.70
N LYS A 203 -26.25 24.94 10.85
CA LYS A 203 -25.03 24.82 10.06
C LYS A 203 -23.94 24.00 10.75
N ASN A 204 -24.16 23.51 11.97
CA ASN A 204 -23.13 22.82 12.75
C ASN A 204 -23.08 21.33 12.42
N VAL A 205 -22.60 21.03 11.21
CA VAL A 205 -22.62 19.68 10.63
C VAL A 205 -21.33 18.90 10.90
N SER A 206 -21.45 17.57 10.97
CA SER A 206 -20.27 16.70 11.14
C SER A 206 -19.35 16.75 9.91
N TYR A 207 -18.04 16.62 10.13
CA TYR A 207 -17.00 16.55 9.08
C TYR A 207 -16.46 15.14 8.83
N GLY A 208 -16.92 14.14 9.59
CA GLY A 208 -16.42 12.79 9.47
C GLY A 208 -17.48 11.73 9.76
N PRO A 209 -17.20 10.47 9.40
CA PRO A 209 -18.08 9.36 9.73
C PRO A 209 -18.31 9.28 11.24
N SER A 210 -19.50 8.82 11.62
CA SER A 210 -19.84 8.71 13.05
C SER A 210 -18.91 7.70 13.75
N VAL A 211 -18.75 7.83 15.07
CA VAL A 211 -17.98 6.84 15.85
C VAL A 211 -18.54 5.44 15.61
N TRP A 212 -19.86 5.27 15.65
CA TRP A 212 -20.51 3.99 15.39
C TRP A 212 -20.23 3.45 13.98
N GLU A 213 -20.24 4.30 12.97
CA GLU A 213 -19.90 3.93 11.59
C GLU A 213 -18.45 3.45 11.49
N LEU A 214 -17.50 4.18 12.07
CA LEU A 214 -16.09 3.79 12.12
C LEU A 214 -15.90 2.44 12.82
N VAL A 215 -16.57 2.23 13.96
CA VAL A 215 -16.45 0.95 14.67
C VAL A 215 -17.19 -0.18 13.96
N SER A 216 -18.26 0.11 13.21
CA SER A 216 -18.95 -0.90 12.37
C SER A 216 -18.13 -1.33 11.16
N ARG A 217 -17.30 -0.42 10.62
CA ARG A 217 -16.37 -0.69 9.51
C ARG A 217 -15.07 -1.33 9.94
N GLY A 218 -14.82 -1.45 11.25
CA GLY A 218 -13.55 -1.94 11.79
C GLY A 218 -12.37 -0.97 11.56
N ASP A 219 -12.63 0.31 11.28
CA ASP A 219 -11.58 1.31 11.03
C ASP A 219 -11.00 1.83 12.35
N VAL A 220 -10.14 1.02 12.98
CA VAL A 220 -9.52 1.32 14.28
C VAL A 220 -8.66 2.59 14.22
N VAL A 221 -7.99 2.83 13.09
CA VAL A 221 -7.13 4.00 12.90
C VAL A 221 -7.97 5.27 12.78
N GLY A 222 -9.00 5.25 11.92
CA GLY A 222 -9.94 6.37 11.79
C GLY A 222 -10.69 6.66 13.10
N LEU A 223 -11.05 5.62 13.86
CA LEU A 223 -11.61 5.77 15.20
C LEU A 223 -10.63 6.45 16.16
N ALA A 224 -9.37 6.00 16.20
CA ALA A 224 -8.35 6.59 17.05
C ALA A 224 -8.14 8.08 16.74
N PHE A 225 -8.02 8.46 15.48
CA PHE A 225 -7.90 9.87 15.11
C PHE A 225 -9.16 10.68 15.42
N SER A 226 -10.36 10.11 15.21
CA SER A 226 -11.62 10.78 15.56
C SER A 226 -11.75 11.01 17.07
N ILE A 227 -11.25 10.09 17.89
CA ILE A 227 -11.19 10.27 19.35
C ILE A 227 -10.17 11.36 19.71
N VAL A 228 -8.97 11.33 19.12
CA VAL A 228 -7.94 12.35 19.34
C VAL A 228 -8.46 13.73 18.98
N ASP A 229 -9.11 13.87 17.83
CA ASP A 229 -9.70 15.12 17.36
C ASP A 229 -10.80 15.65 18.32
N LYS A 230 -11.69 14.77 18.80
CA LYS A 230 -12.68 15.12 19.83
C LYS A 230 -12.06 15.53 21.16
N LEU A 231 -10.99 14.85 21.59
CA LEU A 231 -10.25 15.22 22.80
C LEU A 231 -9.57 16.58 22.63
N LEU A 232 -8.96 16.82 21.46
CA LEU A 232 -8.41 18.13 21.13
C LEU A 232 -9.50 19.19 21.19
N TYR A 233 -10.68 18.95 20.60
CA TYR A 233 -11.81 19.89 20.66
C TYR A 233 -12.22 20.19 22.10
N GLN A 234 -12.40 19.16 22.95
CA GLN A 234 -12.71 19.32 24.38
C GLN A 234 -11.65 20.08 25.15
N LEU A 235 -10.38 19.96 24.75
CA LEU A 235 -9.24 20.71 25.31
C LEU A 235 -9.04 22.08 24.64
N ASN A 236 -10.06 22.61 23.95
CA ASN A 236 -10.00 23.86 23.20
C ASN A 236 -8.83 23.91 22.18
N GLY A 237 -8.54 22.77 21.57
CA GLY A 237 -7.45 22.55 20.64
C GLY A 237 -6.06 22.83 21.23
N LEU A 238 -5.89 22.69 22.56
CA LEU A 238 -4.69 23.08 23.33
C LEU A 238 -4.43 24.59 23.44
N ARG A 239 -5.37 25.45 23.00
CA ARG A 239 -5.22 26.92 23.08
C ARG A 239 -5.04 27.43 24.51
N SER A 240 -5.53 26.67 25.50
CA SER A 240 -5.43 27.00 26.92
C SER A 240 -4.00 26.87 27.50
N ILE A 241 -2.99 26.45 26.71
CA ILE A 241 -1.58 26.36 27.12
C ILE A 241 -0.77 27.48 26.43
N PRO A 242 -0.81 28.73 26.92
CA PRO A 242 -0.41 29.92 26.14
C PRO A 242 1.08 29.96 25.77
N LEU A 243 1.98 29.48 26.64
CA LEU A 243 3.42 29.49 26.37
C LEU A 243 3.82 28.50 25.26
N LEU A 244 3.28 27.28 25.32
CA LEU A 244 3.48 26.25 24.30
C LEU A 244 2.88 26.72 22.97
N ARG A 245 1.65 27.23 22.99
CA ARG A 245 0.95 27.79 21.83
C ARG A 245 1.76 28.90 21.16
N SER A 246 2.24 29.87 21.93
CA SER A 246 3.02 30.99 21.41
C SER A 246 4.35 30.53 20.81
N TYR A 247 5.00 29.55 21.44
CA TYR A 247 6.24 28.97 20.91
C TYR A 247 5.98 28.21 19.60
N ALA A 248 4.95 27.37 19.55
CA ALA A 248 4.54 26.63 18.35
C ALA A 248 4.24 27.58 17.19
N ARG A 249 3.46 28.65 17.40
CA ARG A 249 3.19 29.68 16.37
C ARG A 249 4.48 30.27 15.81
N ARG A 250 5.44 30.65 16.66
CA ARG A 250 6.74 31.17 16.21
C ARG A 250 7.52 30.13 15.41
N GLN A 251 7.46 28.85 15.77
CA GLN A 251 8.08 27.79 14.98
C GLN A 251 7.39 27.59 13.62
N CYS A 252 6.05 27.64 13.55
CA CYS A 252 5.32 27.63 12.28
C CYS A 252 5.75 28.81 11.38
N MET A 253 5.74 30.04 11.91
CA MET A 253 6.12 31.22 11.12
C MET A 253 7.57 31.18 10.66
N ARG A 254 8.48 30.71 11.51
CA ARG A 254 9.87 30.48 11.12
C ARG A 254 9.96 29.44 10.00
N TRP A 255 9.25 28.33 10.12
CA TRP A 255 9.23 27.27 9.12
C TRP A 255 8.72 27.77 7.76
N ILE A 256 7.65 28.57 7.76
CA ILE A 256 7.07 29.20 6.56
C ILE A 256 8.06 30.18 5.93
N LEU A 257 8.64 31.10 6.72
CA LEU A 257 9.61 32.09 6.23
C LEU A 257 10.86 31.46 5.63
N GLU A 258 11.41 30.43 6.25
CA GLU A 258 12.61 29.73 5.74
C GLU A 258 12.37 29.11 4.35
N ARG A 259 11.12 28.75 4.07
CA ARG A 259 10.69 28.05 2.85
C ARG A 259 10.15 28.95 1.74
N GLN A 260 10.07 30.25 1.99
CA GLN A 260 9.79 31.20 0.91
C GLN A 260 11.00 31.28 -0.01
N GLU A 261 10.75 31.20 -1.31
CA GLU A 261 11.77 31.46 -2.32
C GLU A 261 12.04 32.94 -2.49
N SER A 262 13.17 33.27 -3.11
CA SER A 262 13.59 34.66 -3.29
C SER A 262 12.60 35.52 -4.08
N LYS A 263 11.77 34.88 -4.92
CA LYS A 263 10.72 35.51 -5.71
C LYS A 263 9.32 35.45 -5.10
N GLY A 264 9.19 34.81 -3.94
CA GLY A 264 7.95 34.77 -3.17
C GLY A 264 7.25 33.42 -3.12
N ASP A 265 7.64 32.47 -3.97
CA ASP A 265 7.00 31.16 -4.08
C ASP A 265 7.19 30.29 -2.83
N TRP A 266 6.23 29.39 -2.58
CA TRP A 266 6.34 28.29 -1.62
C TRP A 266 6.11 26.97 -2.34
N GLY A 267 7.19 26.26 -2.61
CA GLY A 267 7.17 24.96 -3.27
C GLY A 267 6.52 24.95 -4.65
N GLY A 268 6.44 26.10 -5.32
CA GLY A 268 5.96 26.20 -6.69
C GLY A 268 4.47 25.87 -6.91
N ILE A 269 3.67 25.80 -5.84
CA ILE A 269 2.26 25.40 -5.93
C ILE A 269 1.33 26.36 -5.20
N PHE A 270 0.11 26.50 -5.70
CA PHE A 270 -0.88 27.47 -5.23
C PHE A 270 -1.23 27.35 -3.73
N PRO A 271 -1.57 26.17 -3.17
CA PRO A 271 -2.13 26.11 -1.80
C PRO A 271 -1.17 26.57 -0.69
N PRO A 272 0.14 26.20 -0.68
CA PRO A 272 1.12 26.77 0.25
C PRO A 272 1.30 28.28 0.13
N MET A 273 1.34 28.82 -1.10
CA MET A 273 1.47 30.27 -1.31
C MET A 273 0.27 31.02 -0.75
N HIS A 274 -0.93 30.58 -1.15
CA HIS A 274 -2.20 31.11 -0.68
C HIS A 274 -2.31 31.08 0.86
N GLY A 275 -2.03 29.93 1.49
CA GLY A 275 -2.08 29.80 2.93
C GLY A 275 -1.03 30.65 3.65
N SER A 276 0.18 30.76 3.12
CA SER A 276 1.28 31.51 3.76
C SER A 276 0.98 33.00 3.82
N ILE A 277 0.37 33.57 2.78
CA ILE A 277 -0.06 34.98 2.77
C ILE A 277 -1.09 35.24 3.89
N TYR A 278 -2.10 34.38 4.02
CA TYR A 278 -3.05 34.45 5.13
C TYR A 278 -2.33 34.36 6.49
N ALA A 279 -1.42 33.41 6.65
CA ALA A 279 -0.69 33.22 7.90
C ALA A 279 0.11 34.47 8.30
N PHE A 280 0.78 35.14 7.37
CA PHE A 280 1.49 36.40 7.65
C PHE A 280 0.56 37.52 8.11
N VAL A 281 -0.53 37.77 7.37
CA VAL A 281 -1.47 38.84 7.71
C VAL A 281 -2.11 38.60 9.08
N LEU A 282 -2.48 37.34 9.39
CA LEU A 282 -3.02 36.96 10.69
C LEU A 282 -2.01 37.09 11.84
N GLU A 283 -0.71 37.00 11.54
CA GLU A 283 0.38 37.24 12.48
C GLU A 283 0.81 38.72 12.53
N GLY A 284 0.04 39.62 11.93
CA GLY A 284 0.18 41.08 12.06
C GLY A 284 1.05 41.73 10.99
N TRP A 285 1.40 41.03 9.92
CA TRP A 285 2.14 41.59 8.79
C TRP A 285 1.21 42.38 7.87
N THR A 286 1.73 43.43 7.27
CA THR A 286 1.03 44.30 6.32
C THR A 286 1.25 43.83 4.88
N LEU A 287 0.43 44.33 3.95
CA LEU A 287 0.57 44.02 2.52
C LEU A 287 1.87 44.56 1.91
N ASP A 288 2.47 45.59 2.53
CA ASP A 288 3.74 46.19 2.09
C ASP A 288 4.97 45.42 2.59
N ASP A 289 4.81 44.54 3.59
CA ASP A 289 5.92 43.74 4.10
C ASP A 289 6.40 42.76 3.04
N THR A 290 7.72 42.71 2.85
CA THR A 290 8.36 42.01 1.71
C THR A 290 7.86 40.57 1.51
N PRO A 291 7.78 39.70 2.52
CA PRO A 291 7.25 38.34 2.35
C PRO A 291 5.82 38.27 1.85
N VAL A 292 4.95 39.18 2.29
CA VAL A 292 3.54 39.24 1.88
C VAL A 292 3.43 39.73 0.44
N ARG A 293 4.10 40.84 0.12
CA ARG A 293 4.11 41.41 -1.22
C ARG A 293 4.67 40.43 -2.25
N LEU A 294 5.81 39.80 -1.96
CA LEU A 294 6.39 38.79 -2.85
C LEU A 294 5.49 37.57 -3.01
N GLY A 295 4.80 37.12 -1.95
CA GLY A 295 3.83 36.03 -2.07
C GLY A 295 2.66 36.35 -2.99
N ILE A 296 2.15 37.58 -2.94
CA ILE A 296 1.09 38.05 -3.86
C ILE A 296 1.61 38.12 -5.30
N GLU A 297 2.83 38.66 -5.50
CA GLU A 297 3.48 38.70 -6.82
C GLU A 297 3.70 37.28 -7.39
N ALA A 298 4.08 36.30 -6.55
CA ALA A 298 4.25 34.90 -6.96
C ALA A 298 2.94 34.26 -7.44
N LEU A 299 1.81 34.51 -6.76
CA LEU A 299 0.49 34.06 -7.22
C LEU A 299 0.09 34.69 -8.58
N GLU A 300 0.43 35.96 -8.82
CA GLU A 300 0.17 36.61 -10.12
C GLU A 300 1.02 36.04 -11.25
N ASN A 301 2.23 35.55 -10.94
CA ASN A 301 3.07 34.87 -11.95
C ASN A 301 2.44 33.57 -12.46
N PHE A 302 1.44 33.03 -11.75
CA PHE A 302 0.70 31.83 -12.16
C PHE A 302 -0.54 32.19 -13.01
N ALA A 303 -0.81 33.48 -13.23
CA ALA A 303 -1.94 33.92 -14.02
C ALA A 303 -1.78 33.54 -15.50
N TRP A 304 -2.86 33.00 -16.07
CA TRP A 304 -3.00 32.76 -17.50
C TRP A 304 -4.20 33.55 -18.03
N GLN A 305 -4.06 34.13 -19.22
CA GLN A 305 -5.11 34.92 -19.84
C GLN A 305 -5.22 34.63 -21.33
N ASP A 306 -6.44 34.33 -21.78
CA ASP A 306 -6.80 34.15 -23.18
C ASP A 306 -8.24 34.63 -23.45
N GLU A 307 -8.82 34.22 -24.59
CA GLU A 307 -10.17 34.59 -25.00
C GLU A 307 -11.26 34.11 -24.00
N LYS A 308 -11.01 33.00 -23.29
CA LYS A 308 -11.92 32.43 -22.28
C LYS A 308 -11.86 33.18 -20.95
N GLY A 309 -10.84 34.01 -20.71
CA GLY A 309 -10.75 34.85 -19.52
C GLY A 309 -9.39 34.78 -18.83
N LYS A 310 -9.31 35.33 -17.62
CA LYS A 310 -8.14 35.28 -16.73
C LYS A 310 -8.37 34.21 -15.66
N ARG A 311 -7.32 33.47 -15.30
CA ARG A 311 -7.33 32.39 -14.31
C ARG A 311 -5.97 32.20 -13.68
N ILE A 312 -5.93 31.55 -12.53
CA ILE A 312 -4.68 31.20 -11.84
C ILE A 312 -4.43 29.71 -11.99
N GLN A 313 -3.22 29.34 -12.40
CA GLN A 313 -2.79 27.95 -12.52
C GLN A 313 -2.49 27.37 -11.13
N ALA A 314 -2.62 26.05 -10.97
CA ALA A 314 -2.27 25.38 -9.71
C ALA A 314 -0.75 25.34 -9.47
N CYS A 315 0.00 25.28 -10.57
CA CYS A 315 1.45 25.17 -10.69
C CYS A 315 1.86 25.58 -12.11
N VAL A 316 3.16 25.69 -12.39
CA VAL A 316 3.73 25.95 -13.73
C VAL A 316 4.80 24.91 -14.06
N SER A 317 4.87 24.45 -15.31
CA SER A 317 5.62 23.24 -15.71
C SER A 317 6.88 23.46 -16.57
N PRO A 318 7.66 24.54 -16.43
CA PRO A 318 8.66 24.90 -17.41
C PRO A 318 9.85 23.93 -17.51
N VAL A 319 10.30 23.33 -16.41
CA VAL A 319 11.43 22.40 -16.46
C VAL A 319 11.00 21.08 -17.10
N TRP A 320 9.85 20.57 -16.68
CA TRP A 320 9.24 19.36 -17.22
C TRP A 320 8.97 19.47 -18.73
N ASP A 321 8.26 20.53 -19.15
CA ASP A 321 7.89 20.75 -20.55
C ASP A 321 9.13 20.89 -21.43
N THR A 322 10.14 21.61 -20.94
CA THR A 322 11.39 21.80 -21.67
C THR A 322 12.18 20.51 -21.78
N ALA A 323 12.21 19.68 -20.73
CA ALA A 323 12.90 18.39 -20.76
C ALA A 323 12.21 17.43 -21.75
N LEU A 324 10.88 17.28 -21.66
CA LEU A 324 10.12 16.40 -22.54
C LEU A 324 10.15 16.87 -24.00
N MET A 325 10.01 18.17 -24.26
CA MET A 325 10.12 18.72 -25.61
C MET A 325 11.53 18.47 -26.17
N SER A 326 12.56 18.66 -25.35
CA SER A 326 13.95 18.40 -25.75
C SER A 326 14.18 16.91 -26.06
N ILE A 327 13.56 15.98 -25.31
CA ILE A 327 13.59 14.54 -25.62
C ILE A 327 12.93 14.26 -26.96
N GLY A 328 11.70 14.76 -27.18
CA GLY A 328 10.94 14.53 -28.42
C GLY A 328 11.61 15.13 -29.66
N LEU A 329 12.16 16.35 -29.56
CA LEU A 329 12.94 16.97 -30.62
C LEU A 329 14.25 16.20 -30.89
N SER A 330 14.91 15.71 -29.85
CA SER A 330 16.13 14.88 -30.03
C SER A 330 15.83 13.56 -30.72
N ASP A 331 14.72 12.90 -30.37
CA ASP A 331 14.31 11.61 -30.96
C ASP A 331 13.78 11.75 -32.39
N SER A 332 13.33 12.94 -32.77
CA SER A 332 12.81 13.24 -34.12
C SER A 332 13.84 13.89 -35.06
N SER A 333 15.04 14.21 -34.58
CA SER A 333 16.10 14.82 -35.39
C SER A 333 16.95 13.75 -36.11
N PRO A 334 17.27 13.91 -37.40
CA PRO A 334 18.20 13.03 -38.10
C PRO A 334 19.63 13.18 -37.55
N GLU A 335 20.50 12.19 -37.80
CA GLU A 335 21.90 12.25 -37.36
C GLU A 335 22.60 13.55 -37.82
N PRO A 336 23.60 14.08 -37.07
CA PRO A 336 24.22 15.41 -37.25
C PRO A 336 24.87 15.70 -38.62
N GLN A 337 24.74 14.82 -39.60
CA GLN A 337 25.42 14.87 -40.89
C GLN A 337 24.59 15.58 -41.99
N ILE A 338 23.35 16.04 -41.69
CA ILE A 338 22.49 16.71 -42.68
C ILE A 338 22.59 18.24 -42.56
N SER A 339 22.97 18.90 -43.65
CA SER A 339 23.34 20.31 -43.73
C SER A 339 22.17 21.30 -43.97
N GLU A 340 20.96 21.00 -43.49
CA GLU A 340 19.81 21.90 -43.69
C GLU A 340 19.72 22.94 -42.57
N ALA A 341 19.43 24.20 -42.94
CA ALA A 341 19.36 25.32 -41.99
C ALA A 341 18.27 25.14 -40.92
N SER A 342 17.17 24.44 -41.24
CA SER A 342 16.11 24.07 -40.31
C SER A 342 16.58 23.10 -39.23
N GLU A 343 17.41 22.11 -39.59
CA GLU A 343 17.95 21.13 -38.64
C GLU A 343 18.96 21.79 -37.69
N GLN A 344 19.76 22.72 -38.18
CA GLN A 344 20.65 23.52 -37.32
C GLN A 344 19.88 24.36 -36.30
N ALA A 345 18.73 24.94 -36.70
CA ALA A 345 17.88 25.69 -35.77
C ALA A 345 17.30 24.80 -34.66
N ILE A 346 16.92 23.56 -34.96
CA ILE A 346 16.44 22.58 -33.97
C ILE A 346 17.55 22.24 -32.97
N VAL A 347 18.74 21.88 -33.46
CA VAL A 347 19.88 21.55 -32.60
C VAL A 347 20.26 22.74 -31.70
N GLN A 348 20.22 23.97 -32.23
CA GLN A 348 20.47 25.19 -31.46
C GLN A 348 19.39 25.42 -30.40
N ALA A 349 18.11 25.23 -30.73
CA ALA A 349 17.01 25.37 -29.79
C ALA A 349 17.12 24.36 -28.64
N ILE A 350 17.39 23.08 -28.94
CA ILE A 350 17.63 22.05 -27.91
C ILE A 350 18.84 22.42 -27.06
N GLY A 351 19.96 22.83 -27.66
CA GLY A 351 21.16 23.22 -26.90
C GLY A 351 20.91 24.42 -25.97
N GLY A 352 20.12 25.40 -26.41
CA GLY A 352 19.65 26.52 -25.59
C GLY A 352 18.78 26.06 -24.42
N ALA A 353 17.82 25.18 -24.68
CA ALA A 353 16.93 24.58 -23.69
C ALA A 353 17.69 23.77 -22.63
N ILE A 354 18.64 22.92 -23.05
CA ILE A 354 19.50 22.16 -22.13
C ILE A 354 20.34 23.11 -21.26
N THR A 355 20.91 24.16 -21.84
CA THR A 355 21.66 25.18 -21.09
C THR A 355 20.75 25.88 -20.07
N TRP A 356 19.51 26.19 -20.46
CA TRP A 356 18.52 26.82 -19.60
C TRP A 356 18.12 25.92 -18.41
N ILE A 357 17.93 24.61 -18.65
CA ILE A 357 17.64 23.61 -17.61
C ILE A 357 18.84 23.47 -16.66
N GLN A 358 20.06 23.29 -17.19
CA GLN A 358 21.27 23.08 -16.38
C GLN A 358 21.52 24.22 -15.37
N ARG A 359 21.19 25.47 -15.74
CA ARG A 359 21.29 26.63 -14.83
C ARG A 359 20.35 26.58 -13.62
N ARG A 360 19.35 25.69 -13.66
CA ARG A 360 18.36 25.49 -12.59
C ARG A 360 18.64 24.26 -11.73
N GLN A 361 19.75 23.56 -11.96
CA GLN A 361 20.12 22.43 -11.13
C GLN A 361 20.37 22.85 -9.67
N LEU A 362 19.75 22.15 -8.73
CA LEU A 362 19.88 22.44 -7.32
C LEU A 362 21.10 21.71 -6.74
N LEU A 363 22.17 22.48 -6.51
CA LEU A 363 23.45 21.98 -5.98
C LEU A 363 23.75 22.46 -4.55
N ALA A 364 22.89 23.32 -3.98
CA ALA A 364 23.00 23.72 -2.59
C ALA A 364 22.42 22.64 -1.67
N PRO A 365 22.97 22.40 -0.46
CA PRO A 365 22.41 21.46 0.51
C PRO A 365 21.16 22.05 1.16
N ARG A 366 20.12 22.31 0.37
CA ARG A 366 18.82 22.84 0.75
C ARG A 366 17.74 21.84 0.33
N GLY A 367 16.65 21.79 1.10
CA GLY A 367 15.53 20.91 0.81
C GLY A 367 15.11 20.04 1.98
N ASP A 368 13.84 19.71 1.97
CA ASP A 368 13.16 19.03 3.06
C ASP A 368 13.45 17.51 3.08
N TRP A 369 13.77 16.93 1.92
CA TRP A 369 14.25 15.54 1.78
C TRP A 369 15.48 15.24 2.65
N ARG A 370 16.27 16.27 2.98
CA ARG A 370 17.45 16.17 3.87
C ARG A 370 17.10 15.77 5.29
N ILE A 371 15.85 15.93 5.72
CA ILE A 371 15.40 15.49 7.06
C ILE A 371 15.63 13.99 7.24
N TYR A 372 15.41 13.19 6.20
CA TYR A 372 15.63 11.73 6.22
C TYR A 372 16.89 11.30 5.45
N ARG A 373 17.51 12.20 4.68
CA ARG A 373 18.78 11.97 3.98
C ARG A 373 19.77 13.13 4.20
N PRO A 374 20.22 13.41 5.45
CA PRO A 374 20.99 14.62 5.77
C PRO A 374 22.38 14.67 5.12
N GLN A 375 22.94 13.51 4.78
CA GLN A 375 24.26 13.33 4.17
C GLN A 375 24.22 13.14 2.65
N LEU A 376 23.02 13.08 2.05
CA LEU A 376 22.90 12.94 0.60
C LEU A 376 23.27 14.25 -0.09
N ALA A 377 24.16 14.16 -1.07
CA ALA A 377 24.56 15.31 -1.87
C ALA A 377 23.38 15.79 -2.75
N PRO A 378 23.15 17.11 -2.85
CA PRO A 378 22.12 17.67 -3.72
C PRO A 378 22.49 17.50 -5.20
N GLY A 379 21.48 17.39 -6.06
CA GLY A 379 21.68 17.32 -7.52
C GLY A 379 20.40 17.31 -8.35
N GLY A 380 19.24 17.47 -7.71
CA GLY A 380 17.94 17.39 -8.37
C GLY A 380 17.56 18.63 -9.16
N PHE A 381 16.49 18.48 -9.92
CA PHE A 381 15.74 19.53 -10.60
C PHE A 381 14.32 19.54 -10.05
N SER A 382 13.64 20.67 -10.18
CA SER A 382 12.24 20.84 -9.78
C SER A 382 11.40 21.11 -11.01
N PHE A 383 10.11 20.80 -10.94
CA PHE A 383 9.13 21.07 -11.98
C PHE A 383 9.03 22.56 -12.39
N GLU A 384 9.09 23.46 -11.41
CA GLU A 384 8.80 24.90 -11.57
C GLU A 384 10.03 25.78 -11.86
N TYR A 385 9.79 27.09 -12.05
CA TYR A 385 10.87 28.09 -12.11
C TYR A 385 11.59 28.27 -10.77
N GLU A 386 10.84 28.34 -9.67
CA GLU A 386 11.32 28.74 -8.34
C GLU A 386 10.86 27.73 -7.28
N ASN A 387 11.67 26.70 -7.06
CA ASN A 387 11.41 25.69 -6.03
C ASN A 387 12.71 24.99 -5.62
N SER A 388 13.48 25.60 -4.73
CA SER A 388 14.76 25.06 -4.26
C SER A 388 14.62 24.05 -3.11
N TRP A 389 13.43 23.95 -2.50
CA TRP A 389 13.17 23.07 -1.35
C TRP A 389 12.70 21.67 -1.75
N TYR A 390 12.02 21.55 -2.88
CA TYR A 390 11.35 20.31 -3.29
C TYR A 390 11.71 19.95 -4.74
N PRO A 391 12.98 19.64 -5.04
CA PRO A 391 13.28 18.88 -6.26
C PRO A 391 12.54 17.55 -6.25
N ASP A 392 12.19 17.07 -7.43
CA ASP A 392 11.56 15.77 -7.63
C ASP A 392 12.40 14.88 -8.54
N VAL A 393 12.27 13.57 -8.33
CA VAL A 393 13.09 12.57 -9.03
C VAL A 393 12.65 12.34 -10.48
N ASP A 394 11.40 12.67 -10.84
CA ASP A 394 10.87 12.43 -12.18
C ASP A 394 11.41 13.49 -13.15
N ASP A 395 11.30 14.78 -12.82
CA ASP A 395 11.95 15.88 -13.53
C ASP A 395 13.46 15.66 -13.62
N THR A 396 14.09 15.26 -12.51
CA THR A 396 15.53 14.97 -12.50
C THR A 396 15.89 13.86 -13.48
N ALA A 397 15.07 12.80 -13.60
CA ALA A 397 15.29 11.71 -14.55
C ALA A 397 15.00 12.13 -16.00
N ALA A 398 13.95 12.90 -16.24
CA ALA A 398 13.64 13.47 -17.55
C ALA A 398 14.76 14.40 -18.05
N VAL A 399 15.33 15.22 -17.17
CA VAL A 399 16.48 16.08 -17.49
C VAL A 399 17.73 15.28 -17.82
N ILE A 400 18.00 14.16 -17.13
CA ILE A 400 19.09 13.25 -17.50
C ILE A 400 18.87 12.71 -18.93
N LEU A 401 17.66 12.25 -19.25
CA LEU A 401 17.32 11.74 -20.57
C LEU A 401 17.50 12.81 -21.65
N ALA A 402 16.99 14.03 -21.40
CA ALA A 402 17.10 15.16 -22.33
C ALA A 402 18.56 15.50 -22.65
N GLN A 403 19.41 15.59 -21.61
CA GLN A 403 20.84 15.88 -21.77
C GLN A 403 21.55 14.79 -22.58
N ILE A 404 21.35 13.51 -22.25
CA ILE A 404 22.06 12.39 -22.91
C ILE A 404 21.55 12.14 -24.34
N LYS A 405 20.26 12.39 -24.61
CA LYS A 405 19.69 12.28 -25.96
C LYS A 405 20.17 13.40 -26.87
N HIS A 406 20.31 14.61 -26.35
CA HIS A 406 20.89 15.73 -27.10
C HIS A 406 22.38 15.53 -27.37
N ASP A 407 23.18 15.24 -26.34
CA ASP A 407 24.60 14.96 -26.46
C ASP A 407 25.00 13.79 -25.54
N SER A 408 25.41 12.68 -26.16
CA SER A 408 25.87 11.49 -25.45
C SER A 408 27.07 11.74 -24.52
N SER A 409 27.87 12.78 -24.78
CA SER A 409 29.02 13.15 -23.94
C SER A 409 28.58 13.65 -22.55
N CYS A 410 27.34 14.16 -22.42
CA CYS A 410 26.78 14.62 -21.16
C CYS A 410 26.66 13.51 -20.10
N ILE A 411 26.76 12.23 -20.48
CA ILE A 411 26.72 11.09 -19.56
C ILE A 411 27.75 11.19 -18.42
N ALA A 412 28.90 11.81 -18.69
CA ALA A 412 29.98 12.02 -17.74
C ALA A 412 30.04 13.47 -17.22
N SER A 413 29.03 14.29 -17.55
CA SER A 413 28.94 15.67 -17.06
C SER A 413 28.67 15.70 -15.56
N GLY A 414 29.19 16.73 -14.87
CA GLY A 414 28.90 16.94 -13.45
C GLY A 414 27.40 17.07 -13.17
N SER A 415 26.62 17.61 -14.12
CA SER A 415 25.17 17.74 -14.00
C SER A 415 24.47 16.39 -13.92
N VAL A 416 24.70 15.52 -14.91
CA VAL A 416 24.10 14.17 -14.95
C VAL A 416 24.57 13.31 -13.78
N LEU A 417 25.86 13.36 -13.43
CA LEU A 417 26.40 12.58 -12.31
C LEU A 417 25.82 13.02 -10.96
N ALA A 418 25.66 14.32 -10.72
CA ALA A 418 25.02 14.85 -9.50
C ALA A 418 23.54 14.45 -9.42
N ALA A 419 22.81 14.58 -10.54
CA ALA A 419 21.40 14.19 -10.66
C ALA A 419 21.20 12.70 -10.37
N ALA A 420 21.98 11.83 -11.01
CA ALA A 420 21.92 10.38 -10.79
C ALA A 420 22.28 9.99 -9.35
N THR A 421 23.29 10.65 -8.77
CA THR A 421 23.69 10.42 -7.37
C THR A 421 22.57 10.81 -6.40
N TRP A 422 21.89 11.92 -6.66
CA TRP A 422 20.76 12.36 -5.86
C TRP A 422 19.59 11.37 -5.97
N ILE A 423 19.17 10.98 -7.18
CA ILE A 423 18.12 9.96 -7.40
C ILE A 423 18.44 8.64 -6.68
N LEU A 424 19.70 8.18 -6.74
CA LEU A 424 20.13 6.95 -6.03
C LEU A 424 19.89 7.02 -4.52
N GLY A 425 20.13 8.18 -3.90
CA GLY A 425 19.90 8.40 -2.47
C GLY A 425 18.43 8.57 -2.09
N MET A 426 17.57 8.87 -3.07
CA MET A 426 16.13 9.06 -2.92
C MET A 426 15.31 7.77 -3.12
N GLN A 427 15.95 6.61 -3.34
CA GLN A 427 15.23 5.34 -3.48
C GLN A 427 14.62 4.87 -2.16
N ASN A 428 13.37 4.38 -2.22
CA ASN A 428 12.66 3.84 -1.06
C ASN A 428 13.09 2.40 -0.73
N PRO A 429 12.86 1.94 0.52
CA PRO A 429 13.16 0.56 0.93
C PRO A 429 12.43 -0.53 0.14
N ASP A 430 11.27 -0.22 -0.45
CA ASP A 430 10.49 -1.13 -1.31
C ASP A 430 11.11 -1.32 -2.71
N GLY A 431 12.13 -0.53 -3.03
CA GLY A 431 12.83 -0.53 -4.32
C GLY A 431 12.28 0.45 -5.34
N GLY A 432 11.13 1.08 -5.10
CA GLY A 432 10.58 2.11 -5.97
C GLY A 432 11.08 3.52 -5.61
N TRP A 433 10.56 4.50 -6.32
CA TRP A 433 10.77 5.92 -6.04
C TRP A 433 9.44 6.65 -5.95
N ALA A 434 9.34 7.52 -4.94
CA ALA A 434 8.31 8.55 -4.79
C ALA A 434 8.77 9.84 -5.50
N ALA A 435 7.91 10.86 -5.58
CA ALA A 435 8.24 12.08 -6.30
C ALA A 435 9.30 12.93 -5.57
N PHE A 436 9.06 13.27 -4.30
CA PHE A 436 9.86 14.28 -3.58
C PHE A 436 10.58 13.74 -2.33
N ASP A 437 9.98 12.77 -1.63
CA ASP A 437 10.46 12.33 -0.31
C ASP A 437 10.75 10.82 -0.25
N VAL A 438 11.69 10.46 0.63
CA VAL A 438 11.92 9.06 1.03
C VAL A 438 11.06 8.68 2.23
N GLU A 439 10.60 7.43 2.26
CA GLU A 439 9.86 6.82 3.37
C GLU A 439 8.64 7.65 3.81
N ASN A 440 7.96 8.26 2.83
CA ASN A 440 6.72 9.02 2.96
C ASN A 440 5.51 8.12 2.62
N ASP A 441 5.49 6.93 3.23
CA ASP A 441 4.56 5.84 2.95
C ASP A 441 3.58 5.55 4.10
N ARG A 442 3.41 6.53 5.00
CA ARG A 442 2.60 6.39 6.22
C ARG A 442 1.11 6.59 5.94
N LEU A 443 0.55 5.76 5.07
CA LEU A 443 -0.84 5.83 4.59
C LEU A 443 -1.90 5.87 5.69
N PHE A 444 -1.59 5.43 6.92
CA PHE A 444 -2.51 5.59 8.04
C PHE A 444 -2.79 7.07 8.36
N LEU A 445 -1.91 8.01 8.00
CA LEU A 445 -2.11 9.45 8.16
C LEU A 445 -3.29 9.96 7.32
N ASN A 446 -3.65 9.27 6.23
CA ASN A 446 -4.84 9.59 5.45
C ASN A 446 -6.15 9.42 6.26
N LYS A 447 -6.10 8.74 7.41
CA LYS A 447 -7.25 8.58 8.32
C LYS A 447 -7.42 9.72 9.33
N ILE A 448 -6.55 10.73 9.30
CA ILE A 448 -6.76 11.96 10.09
C ILE A 448 -8.03 12.64 9.56
N PRO A 449 -8.97 13.13 10.40
CA PRO A 449 -10.20 13.77 9.93
C PRO A 449 -10.02 14.93 8.95
N PHE A 450 -8.87 15.58 8.96
CA PHE A 450 -8.48 16.60 7.98
C PHE A 450 -8.21 16.05 6.57
N SER A 451 -7.85 14.77 6.45
CA SER A 451 -7.41 14.12 5.21
C SER A 451 -8.56 13.44 4.46
N ASP A 452 -9.60 14.19 4.13
CA ASP A 452 -10.76 13.67 3.40
C ASP A 452 -10.53 13.44 1.90
N MET A 453 -9.29 13.64 1.42
CA MET A 453 -8.87 13.49 0.02
C MET A 453 -7.79 12.41 -0.20
N ASP A 454 -7.39 11.71 0.87
CA ASP A 454 -6.38 10.63 0.86
C ASP A 454 -5.03 10.98 0.21
N SER A 455 -4.61 12.25 0.29
CA SER A 455 -3.44 12.79 -0.42
C SER A 455 -2.30 13.26 0.48
N LEU A 456 -2.21 12.79 1.73
CA LEU A 456 -1.17 13.22 2.67
C LEU A 456 0.18 12.51 2.51
N CYS A 457 0.30 11.49 1.66
CA CYS A 457 1.52 10.70 1.54
C CYS A 457 2.07 10.66 0.10
N ASP A 458 3.40 10.58 0.00
CA ASP A 458 4.16 10.47 -1.25
C ASP A 458 4.81 9.07 -1.34
N THR A 459 4.04 8.11 -1.86
CA THR A 459 4.47 6.71 -1.98
C THR A 459 5.23 6.47 -3.29
N SER A 460 6.06 5.42 -3.31
CA SER A 460 6.62 4.92 -4.56
C SER A 460 5.53 4.68 -5.62
N CYS A 461 5.84 4.95 -6.89
CA CYS A 461 4.91 4.74 -8.01
C CYS A 461 5.62 4.17 -9.26
N ALA A 462 4.84 3.48 -10.10
CA ALA A 462 5.38 2.66 -11.21
C ALA A 462 5.84 3.50 -12.40
N ASP A 463 5.15 4.59 -12.69
CA ASP A 463 5.51 5.59 -13.70
C ASP A 463 6.90 6.20 -13.43
N ILE A 464 7.11 6.76 -12.24
CA ILE A 464 8.40 7.35 -11.84
C ILE A 464 9.50 6.30 -11.83
N THR A 465 9.23 5.11 -11.25
CA THR A 465 10.21 4.03 -11.23
C THR A 465 10.60 3.60 -12.66
N GLY A 466 9.63 3.55 -13.59
CA GLY A 466 9.85 3.29 -15.00
C GLY A 466 10.74 4.34 -15.67
N ARG A 467 10.50 5.63 -15.42
CA ARG A 467 11.34 6.74 -15.93
C ARG A 467 12.77 6.64 -15.43
N ILE A 468 12.96 6.36 -14.14
CA ILE A 468 14.30 6.24 -13.54
C ILE A 468 15.05 5.03 -14.12
N LEU A 469 14.35 3.91 -14.33
CA LEU A 469 14.90 2.74 -15.03
C LEU A 469 15.34 3.10 -16.46
N GLU A 470 14.55 3.89 -17.18
CA GLU A 470 14.90 4.38 -18.52
C GLU A 470 16.16 5.26 -18.49
N ALA A 471 16.20 6.26 -17.60
CA ALA A 471 17.34 7.16 -17.45
C ALA A 471 18.63 6.40 -17.09
N PHE A 472 18.58 5.55 -16.07
CA PHE A 472 19.73 4.76 -15.63
C PHE A 472 20.12 3.69 -16.65
N GLY A 473 19.14 3.08 -17.31
CA GLY A 473 19.37 2.13 -18.40
C GLY A 473 20.11 2.79 -19.58
N LEU A 474 19.69 3.99 -19.99
CA LEU A 474 20.36 4.77 -21.01
C LEU A 474 21.79 5.14 -20.59
N MET A 475 21.98 5.58 -19.34
CA MET A 475 23.31 5.86 -18.78
C MET A 475 24.21 4.62 -18.86
N MET A 476 23.76 3.47 -18.39
CA MET A 476 24.58 2.26 -18.40
C MET A 476 24.85 1.75 -19.83
N LYS A 477 23.90 1.89 -20.76
CA LYS A 477 24.06 1.46 -22.16
C LYS A 477 25.10 2.29 -22.91
N ARG A 478 25.22 3.59 -22.60
CA ARG A 478 26.13 4.52 -23.28
C ARG A 478 27.41 4.82 -22.47
N ALA A 479 27.61 4.19 -21.31
CA ALA A 479 28.75 4.46 -20.45
C ALA A 479 30.10 4.14 -21.13
N PRO A 480 31.11 5.03 -21.06
CA PRO A 480 32.42 4.77 -21.64
C PRO A 480 33.13 3.63 -20.88
N PRO A 481 33.92 2.77 -21.55
CA PRO A 481 34.50 1.56 -20.94
C PRO A 481 35.41 1.77 -19.72
N LYS A 482 35.90 2.99 -19.41
CA LYS A 482 36.88 3.28 -18.35
C LYS A 482 36.88 4.74 -17.87
N SER A 483 35.92 5.16 -17.05
CA SER A 483 36.04 6.42 -16.28
C SER A 483 36.04 6.15 -14.78
N GLY A 484 36.95 6.78 -14.03
CA GLY A 484 37.22 6.53 -12.61
C GLY A 484 36.10 6.90 -11.60
N SER A 485 34.92 7.33 -12.06
CA SER A 485 33.72 7.58 -11.26
C SER A 485 32.61 6.61 -11.67
N ASP A 486 32.85 5.31 -11.51
CA ASP A 486 31.91 4.29 -11.99
C ASP A 486 30.68 4.17 -11.07
N LEU A 487 29.61 4.91 -11.39
CA LEU A 487 28.30 4.77 -10.75
C LEU A 487 27.56 3.49 -11.19
N SER A 488 28.01 2.81 -12.25
CA SER A 488 27.28 1.71 -12.89
C SER A 488 26.88 0.58 -11.93
N PRO A 489 27.72 0.14 -10.95
CA PRO A 489 27.31 -0.87 -9.98
C PRO A 489 26.14 -0.41 -9.10
N ALA A 490 26.16 0.86 -8.66
CA ALA A 490 25.09 1.43 -7.85
C ALA A 490 23.80 1.60 -8.65
N LEU A 491 23.89 2.10 -9.89
CA LEU A 491 22.77 2.20 -10.81
C LEU A 491 22.13 0.84 -11.08
N ARG A 492 22.93 -0.19 -11.36
CA ARG A 492 22.45 -1.56 -11.60
C ARG A 492 21.76 -2.15 -10.37
N ALA A 493 22.34 -1.97 -9.19
CA ALA A 493 21.73 -2.43 -7.94
C ALA A 493 20.39 -1.74 -7.67
N ALA A 494 20.32 -0.42 -7.87
CA ALA A 494 19.09 0.36 -7.72
C ALA A 494 18.02 -0.07 -8.74
N CYS A 495 18.38 -0.25 -10.01
CA CYS A 495 17.47 -0.72 -11.07
C CYS A 495 16.95 -2.13 -10.79
N THR A 496 17.79 -3.03 -10.28
CA THR A 496 17.36 -4.40 -9.90
C THR A 496 16.27 -4.38 -8.83
N ARG A 497 16.36 -3.44 -7.88
CA ARG A 497 15.31 -3.20 -6.88
C ARG A 497 14.08 -2.52 -7.49
N GLY A 498 14.26 -1.57 -8.42
CA GLY A 498 13.17 -0.97 -9.19
C GLY A 498 12.36 -2.00 -9.98
N ILE A 499 13.02 -2.95 -10.64
CA ILE A 499 12.36 -4.07 -11.33
C ILE A 499 11.60 -4.97 -10.34
N HIS A 500 12.13 -5.19 -9.13
CA HIS A 500 11.41 -5.90 -8.09
C HIS A 500 10.13 -5.16 -7.65
N TYR A 501 10.24 -3.84 -7.48
CA TYR A 501 9.09 -2.98 -7.17
C TYR A 501 8.03 -3.04 -8.28
N LEU A 502 8.42 -2.90 -9.56
CA LEU A 502 7.49 -3.04 -10.69
C LEU A 502 6.86 -4.42 -10.73
N ALA A 503 7.62 -5.49 -10.47
CA ALA A 503 7.06 -6.84 -10.40
C ALA A 503 6.01 -7.00 -9.28
N ALA A 504 6.24 -6.37 -8.12
CA ALA A 504 5.35 -6.42 -6.97
C ALA A 504 4.08 -5.55 -7.15
N THR A 505 4.12 -4.56 -8.04
CA THR A 505 3.04 -3.59 -8.25
C THR A 505 2.30 -3.77 -9.58
N GLN A 506 2.74 -4.67 -10.45
CA GLN A 506 2.02 -5.01 -11.68
C GLN A 506 0.65 -5.61 -11.36
N GLU A 507 -0.40 -5.07 -11.95
CA GLU A 507 -1.76 -5.54 -11.73
C GLU A 507 -2.02 -6.94 -12.35
N PRO A 508 -3.10 -7.63 -11.93
CA PRO A 508 -3.50 -8.89 -12.56
C PRO A 508 -3.73 -8.77 -14.07
N THR A 509 -4.19 -7.62 -14.55
CA THR A 509 -4.35 -7.29 -15.97
C THR A 509 -3.02 -7.26 -16.73
N GLY A 510 -1.90 -7.02 -16.04
CA GLY A 510 -0.58 -6.77 -16.63
C GLY A 510 -0.22 -5.28 -16.71
N ALA A 511 -1.17 -4.39 -16.45
CA ALA A 511 -0.94 -2.95 -16.42
C ALA A 511 -0.24 -2.49 -15.14
N TRP A 512 0.25 -1.25 -15.16
CA TRP A 512 0.66 -0.49 -13.99
C TRP A 512 -0.14 0.79 -13.86
N PHE A 513 -0.54 1.10 -12.63
CA PHE A 513 -1.22 2.35 -12.28
C PHE A 513 -0.33 3.57 -12.56
N GLY A 514 -0.90 4.59 -13.22
CA GLY A 514 -0.23 5.88 -13.47
C GLY A 514 -0.64 6.91 -12.43
N ARG A 515 0.29 7.26 -11.55
CA ARG A 515 0.02 8.17 -10.42
C ARG A 515 -0.08 9.63 -10.85
N TRP A 516 0.70 10.02 -11.87
CA TRP A 516 0.89 11.42 -12.29
C TRP A 516 0.40 11.73 -13.72
N GLY A 517 0.02 10.71 -14.48
CA GLY A 517 -0.61 10.85 -15.79
C GLY A 517 -1.72 9.82 -15.94
N CYS A 518 -2.82 10.21 -16.59
CA CYS A 518 -4.03 9.40 -16.68
C CYS A 518 -3.88 8.21 -17.64
N ASN A 519 -4.02 6.96 -17.21
CA ASN A 519 -3.76 6.39 -15.88
C ASN A 519 -2.96 5.10 -16.13
N TYR A 520 -3.64 4.00 -16.49
CA TYR A 520 -2.98 2.73 -16.75
C TYR A 520 -2.16 2.76 -18.03
N ILE A 521 -2.60 3.48 -19.08
CA ILE A 521 -1.80 3.65 -20.30
C ILE A 521 -0.47 4.36 -19.97
N TYR A 522 -0.55 5.44 -19.19
CA TYR A 522 0.62 6.21 -18.76
C TYR A 522 1.60 5.35 -17.95
N GLY A 523 1.14 4.74 -16.84
CA GLY A 523 1.99 3.95 -15.95
C GLY A 523 2.61 2.74 -16.66
N THR A 524 1.82 2.06 -17.51
CA THR A 524 2.29 0.89 -18.26
C THR A 524 3.33 1.26 -19.31
N SER A 525 3.13 2.37 -20.01
CA SER A 525 4.09 2.86 -21.01
C SER A 525 5.47 3.14 -20.39
N HIS A 526 5.51 3.91 -19.31
CA HIS A 526 6.77 4.27 -18.65
C HIS A 526 7.50 3.05 -18.07
N ALA A 527 6.75 2.11 -17.48
CA ALA A 527 7.33 0.84 -17.05
C ALA A 527 7.93 0.06 -18.23
N LEU A 528 7.23 -0.04 -19.36
CA LEU A 528 7.73 -0.70 -20.58
C LEU A 528 9.00 -0.05 -21.12
N CYS A 529 9.04 1.29 -21.21
CA CYS A 529 10.21 2.04 -21.67
C CYS A 529 11.44 1.76 -20.79
N GLY A 530 11.29 1.81 -19.47
CA GLY A 530 12.39 1.51 -18.54
C GLY A 530 12.85 0.05 -18.62
N LEU A 531 11.91 -0.89 -18.66
CA LEU A 531 12.21 -2.32 -18.70
C LEU A 531 12.94 -2.77 -19.98
N ALA A 532 12.84 -2.01 -21.08
CA ALA A 532 13.52 -2.32 -22.35
C ALA A 532 15.06 -2.39 -22.23
N TYR A 533 15.65 -1.75 -21.20
CA TYR A 533 17.09 -1.77 -20.95
C TYR A 533 17.57 -2.99 -20.15
N PHE A 534 16.66 -3.83 -19.65
CA PHE A 534 16.96 -4.88 -18.67
C PHE A 534 16.44 -6.26 -19.09
N GLY A 535 16.48 -6.56 -20.39
CA GLY A 535 16.05 -7.86 -20.92
C GLY A 535 16.85 -9.08 -20.41
N ASP A 536 18.00 -8.84 -19.78
CA ASP A 536 18.82 -9.86 -19.11
C ASP A 536 18.30 -10.26 -17.72
N ASP A 537 17.45 -9.44 -17.09
CA ASP A 537 16.77 -9.80 -15.83
C ASP A 537 15.64 -10.79 -16.09
N ARG A 538 15.69 -11.93 -15.41
CA ARG A 538 14.77 -13.08 -15.61
C ARG A 538 13.29 -12.74 -15.42
N ARG A 539 12.95 -11.67 -14.70
CA ARG A 539 11.57 -11.25 -14.47
C ARG A 539 10.99 -10.47 -15.65
N VAL A 540 11.84 -9.71 -16.33
CA VAL A 540 11.45 -8.70 -17.32
C VAL A 540 10.65 -9.29 -18.49
N PRO A 541 11.04 -10.40 -19.13
CA PRO A 541 10.26 -10.98 -20.23
C PRO A 541 8.79 -11.24 -19.88
N ARG A 542 8.53 -11.74 -18.66
CA ARG A 542 7.17 -12.03 -18.19
C ARG A 542 6.38 -10.76 -17.92
N LEU A 543 6.99 -9.78 -17.26
CA LEU A 543 6.35 -8.49 -16.94
C LEU A 543 5.96 -7.76 -18.23
N VAL A 544 6.91 -7.63 -19.15
CA VAL A 544 6.76 -6.98 -20.45
C VAL A 544 5.69 -7.68 -21.29
N SER A 545 5.71 -9.01 -21.39
CA SER A 545 4.75 -9.76 -22.21
C SER A 545 3.30 -9.50 -21.80
N ARG A 546 3.00 -9.50 -20.50
CA ARG A 546 1.65 -9.24 -19.98
C ARG A 546 1.22 -7.79 -20.22
N ALA A 547 2.12 -6.84 -19.98
CA ALA A 547 1.86 -5.42 -20.20
C ALA A 547 1.62 -5.09 -21.68
N LEU A 548 2.40 -5.67 -22.59
CA LEU A 548 2.21 -5.51 -24.03
C LEU A 548 0.89 -6.10 -24.52
N GLN A 549 0.49 -7.26 -23.98
CA GLN A 549 -0.80 -7.87 -24.30
C GLN A 549 -1.95 -6.98 -23.84
N TRP A 550 -1.87 -6.46 -22.61
CA TRP A 550 -2.87 -5.53 -22.09
C TRP A 550 -2.92 -4.26 -22.93
N LEU A 551 -1.79 -3.60 -23.19
CA LEU A 551 -1.75 -2.35 -23.95
C LEU A 551 -2.35 -2.49 -25.36
N LYS A 552 -2.05 -3.60 -26.05
CA LYS A 552 -2.69 -3.92 -27.34
C LYS A 552 -4.19 -4.17 -27.24
N SER A 553 -4.66 -4.74 -26.13
CA SER A 553 -6.10 -4.96 -25.89
C SER A 553 -6.88 -3.66 -25.64
N GLN A 554 -6.19 -2.60 -25.23
CA GLN A 554 -6.78 -1.28 -24.98
C GLN A 554 -6.74 -0.35 -26.21
N GLN A 555 -6.34 -0.85 -27.38
CA GLN A 555 -6.33 -0.03 -28.59
C GLN A 555 -7.76 0.14 -29.13
N ASN A 556 -8.16 1.38 -29.38
CA ASN A 556 -9.46 1.71 -29.94
C ASN A 556 -9.57 1.26 -31.41
N ALA A 557 -10.81 1.15 -31.89
CA ALA A 557 -11.10 0.75 -33.27
C ALA A 557 -10.53 1.73 -34.33
N ASP A 558 -10.38 3.01 -33.96
CA ASP A 558 -9.76 4.04 -34.79
C ASP A 558 -8.22 3.93 -34.87
N GLY A 559 -7.62 3.04 -34.06
CA GLY A 559 -6.19 2.82 -34.01
C GLY A 559 -5.46 3.61 -32.91
N GLY A 560 -6.10 4.58 -32.25
CA GLY A 560 -5.51 5.29 -31.13
C GLY A 560 -5.76 4.63 -29.78
N TRP A 561 -5.42 5.35 -28.71
CA TRP A 561 -5.70 4.97 -27.32
C TRP A 561 -6.29 6.16 -26.55
N GLY A 562 -7.22 5.88 -25.65
CA GLY A 562 -7.85 6.89 -24.80
C GLY A 562 -8.49 6.29 -23.56
N GLU A 563 -8.09 6.79 -22.39
CA GLU A 563 -8.53 6.40 -21.06
C GLU A 563 -9.08 7.64 -20.33
N PRO A 564 -10.31 7.57 -19.78
CA PRO A 564 -10.90 8.70 -19.09
C PRO A 564 -10.34 8.86 -17.68
N MET A 565 -10.34 10.09 -17.16
CA MET A 565 -10.00 10.38 -15.75
C MET A 565 -10.84 9.58 -14.74
N LEU A 566 -12.01 9.08 -15.17
CA LEU A 566 -12.85 8.21 -14.35
C LEU A 566 -12.18 6.87 -14.04
N SER A 567 -11.18 6.44 -14.81
CA SER A 567 -10.45 5.19 -14.59
C SER A 567 -9.70 5.14 -13.26
N TYR A 568 -9.37 6.31 -12.68
CA TYR A 568 -8.85 6.40 -11.31
C TYR A 568 -9.85 5.87 -10.27
N ARG A 569 -11.16 6.09 -10.48
CA ARG A 569 -12.25 5.59 -9.61
C ARG A 569 -12.73 4.21 -10.03
N HIS A 570 -12.80 3.97 -11.33
CA HIS A 570 -13.41 2.81 -11.94
C HIS A 570 -12.46 2.25 -13.01
N PRO A 571 -11.48 1.39 -12.64
CA PRO A 571 -10.51 0.82 -13.56
C PRO A 571 -11.11 0.11 -14.78
N ASP A 572 -12.34 -0.39 -14.64
CA ASP A 572 -13.08 -1.09 -15.69
C ASP A 572 -14.02 -0.17 -16.51
N CYS A 573 -13.91 1.15 -16.36
CA CYS A 573 -14.74 2.07 -17.14
C CYS A 573 -14.44 1.93 -18.65
N PRO A 574 -15.44 2.12 -19.53
CA PRO A 574 -15.21 2.09 -20.97
C PRO A 574 -14.10 3.06 -21.38
N LEU A 575 -13.28 2.65 -22.36
CA LEU A 575 -12.34 3.53 -23.02
C LEU A 575 -13.09 4.73 -23.62
N GLN A 576 -12.42 5.86 -23.65
CA GLN A 576 -12.92 7.08 -24.28
C GLN A 576 -12.34 7.20 -25.70
N ASP A 577 -12.71 8.25 -26.40
CA ASP A 577 -12.09 8.62 -27.67
C ASP A 577 -10.58 8.78 -27.53
N SER A 578 -9.87 8.37 -28.58
CA SER A 578 -8.42 8.38 -28.60
C SER A 578 -7.86 9.81 -28.45
N THR A 579 -6.76 9.95 -27.70
CA THR A 579 -6.02 11.22 -27.57
C THR A 579 -4.58 11.07 -28.00
N ALA A 580 -3.94 12.16 -28.42
CA ALA A 580 -2.59 12.12 -28.98
C ALA A 580 -1.53 11.84 -27.90
N SER A 581 -1.67 12.38 -26.69
CA SER A 581 -0.84 12.11 -25.53
C SER A 581 -0.87 10.62 -25.17
N GLN A 582 -2.05 10.04 -24.99
CA GLN A 582 -2.21 8.64 -24.62
C GLN A 582 -1.84 7.68 -25.75
N THR A 583 -2.16 8.03 -27.00
CA THR A 583 -1.70 7.27 -28.18
C THR A 583 -0.18 7.31 -28.29
N ALA A 584 0.45 8.46 -28.05
CA ALA A 584 1.91 8.60 -28.02
C ALA A 584 2.53 7.74 -26.90
N TRP A 585 1.97 7.76 -25.69
CA TRP A 585 2.43 6.89 -24.61
C TRP A 585 2.31 5.41 -24.97
N ALA A 586 1.17 4.97 -25.51
CA ALA A 586 1.01 3.59 -25.94
C ALA A 586 2.05 3.21 -27.02
N LEU A 587 2.28 4.09 -27.99
CA LEU A 587 3.32 3.89 -29.02
C LEU A 587 4.72 3.83 -28.43
N MET A 588 5.08 4.70 -27.49
CA MET A 588 6.38 4.67 -26.80
C MET A 588 6.62 3.31 -26.13
N GLY A 589 5.62 2.79 -25.41
CA GLY A 589 5.71 1.48 -24.75
C GLY A 589 5.80 0.32 -25.74
N LEU A 590 5.08 0.37 -26.87
CA LEU A 590 5.11 -0.66 -27.90
C LEU A 590 6.42 -0.64 -28.73
N LEU A 591 6.89 0.53 -29.13
CA LEU A 591 8.12 0.72 -29.92
C LEU A 591 9.37 0.27 -29.17
N ALA A 592 9.34 0.26 -27.84
CA ALA A 592 10.43 -0.23 -27.01
C ALA A 592 10.64 -1.77 -27.13
N HIS A 593 9.63 -2.53 -27.58
CA HIS A 593 9.65 -3.99 -27.56
C HIS A 593 9.24 -4.67 -28.88
N PHE A 594 8.57 -3.96 -29.79
CA PHE A 594 8.12 -4.49 -31.08
C PHE A 594 8.77 -3.75 -32.27
N PRO A 595 8.94 -4.43 -33.42
CA PRO A 595 9.39 -3.76 -34.63
C PRO A 595 8.33 -2.77 -35.12
N ILE A 596 8.76 -1.73 -35.82
CA ILE A 596 7.90 -0.71 -36.45
C ILE A 596 6.84 -1.29 -37.41
N THR A 597 6.98 -2.55 -37.82
CA THR A 597 6.07 -3.26 -38.72
C THR A 597 4.87 -3.90 -38.01
N ASP A 598 4.81 -3.83 -36.67
CA ASP A 598 3.68 -4.34 -35.89
C ASP A 598 2.39 -3.56 -36.20
N GLY A 599 1.29 -4.30 -36.42
CA GLY A 599 0.02 -3.70 -36.87
C GLY A 599 -0.60 -2.73 -35.85
N ALA A 600 -0.37 -2.92 -34.54
CA ALA A 600 -0.87 -1.99 -33.54
C ALA A 600 -0.15 -0.64 -33.63
N ILE A 601 1.17 -0.68 -33.84
CA ILE A 601 2.01 0.52 -34.03
C ILE A 601 1.60 1.26 -35.31
N GLU A 602 1.47 0.54 -36.43
CA GLU A 602 1.09 1.15 -37.71
C GLU A 602 -0.25 1.91 -37.62
N ARG A 603 -1.24 1.32 -36.93
CA ARG A 603 -2.54 1.98 -36.71
C ARG A 603 -2.44 3.21 -35.81
N GLY A 604 -1.69 3.14 -34.71
CA GLY A 604 -1.51 4.29 -33.81
C GLY A 604 -0.78 5.45 -34.48
N VAL A 605 0.26 5.15 -35.26
CA VAL A 605 0.99 6.17 -36.04
C VAL A 605 0.07 6.80 -37.08
N ARG A 606 -0.72 5.99 -37.80
CA ARG A 606 -1.72 6.50 -38.75
C ARG A 606 -2.72 7.42 -38.07
N TRP A 607 -3.24 7.02 -36.92
CA TRP A 607 -4.16 7.84 -36.14
C TRP A 607 -3.55 9.20 -35.78
N LEU A 608 -2.28 9.25 -35.32
CA LEU A 608 -1.60 10.52 -35.02
C LEU A 608 -1.45 11.41 -36.26
N VAL A 609 -1.11 10.84 -37.41
CA VAL A 609 -1.02 11.60 -38.67
C VAL A 609 -2.38 12.18 -39.07
N GLU A 610 -3.45 11.39 -38.95
CA GLU A 610 -4.81 11.79 -39.36
C GLU A 610 -5.49 12.74 -38.35
N SER A 611 -5.11 12.66 -37.07
CA SER A 611 -5.65 13.52 -36.00
C SER A 611 -4.95 14.87 -35.87
N ALA A 612 -3.79 15.05 -36.51
CA ALA A 612 -3.07 16.33 -36.51
C ALA A 612 -3.94 17.47 -37.07
N ARG A 613 -3.75 18.67 -36.53
CA ARG A 613 -4.46 19.90 -36.93
C ARG A 613 -3.48 21.00 -37.28
N GLU A 614 -3.83 21.78 -38.29
CA GLU A 614 -3.08 22.99 -38.64
C GLU A 614 -3.31 24.05 -37.57
N GLU A 615 -2.20 24.49 -36.97
CA GLU A 615 -2.15 25.60 -36.04
C GLU A 615 -1.29 26.72 -36.63
N LYS A 616 -1.34 27.92 -36.03
CA LYS A 616 -0.49 29.03 -36.49
C LYS A 616 0.99 28.65 -36.41
N GLY A 617 1.56 28.27 -37.55
CA GLY A 617 2.99 28.02 -37.70
C GLY A 617 3.44 26.57 -37.64
N GLY A 618 2.53 25.60 -37.78
CA GLY A 618 2.88 24.18 -37.94
C GLY A 618 1.70 23.26 -37.69
N LEU A 619 1.98 22.00 -37.33
CA LEU A 619 0.97 21.03 -36.90
C LEU A 619 1.03 20.82 -35.39
N SER A 620 -0.14 20.68 -34.77
CA SER A 620 -0.29 20.29 -33.37
C SER A 620 -1.48 19.34 -33.20
N TRP A 621 -1.66 18.84 -31.98
CA TRP A 621 -2.80 18.01 -31.59
C TRP A 621 -3.56 18.70 -30.48
N PRO A 622 -4.58 19.52 -30.81
CA PRO A 622 -5.44 20.10 -29.81
C PRO A 622 -6.19 18.99 -29.07
N GLU A 623 -5.93 18.86 -27.78
CA GLU A 623 -6.66 17.95 -26.90
C GLU A 623 -7.62 18.73 -26.02
N ALA A 624 -8.84 18.20 -25.87
CA ALA A 624 -9.65 18.55 -24.71
C ALA A 624 -8.78 18.29 -23.46
N PRO A 625 -8.69 19.23 -22.50
CA PRO A 625 -7.70 19.12 -21.44
C PRO A 625 -7.91 17.83 -20.64
N GLN A 626 -7.05 16.86 -20.86
CA GLN A 626 -6.89 15.74 -19.96
C GLN A 626 -5.78 16.12 -19.02
N LEU A 627 -6.15 16.40 -17.77
CA LEU A 627 -5.19 16.80 -16.77
C LEU A 627 -4.17 15.68 -16.56
N ASN A 628 -2.88 15.98 -16.74
CA ASN A 628 -1.85 15.39 -15.89
C ASN A 628 -2.10 15.97 -14.50
N MET A 629 -2.90 15.29 -13.68
CA MET A 629 -3.02 15.68 -12.29
C MET A 629 -1.64 15.54 -11.65
N MET A 630 -1.03 16.67 -11.27
CA MET A 630 -0.33 16.70 -10.00
C MET A 630 -1.25 16.02 -9.00
N GLY A 631 -0.82 14.88 -8.47
CA GLY A 631 -1.61 13.90 -7.73
C GLY A 631 -2.18 14.40 -6.39
N LEU A 632 -2.67 15.63 -6.31
CA LEU A 632 -3.28 16.21 -5.13
C LEU A 632 -4.64 15.59 -4.77
N PHE A 633 -5.27 14.83 -5.68
CA PHE A 633 -6.56 14.20 -5.40
C PHE A 633 -6.63 12.75 -5.88
N SER A 634 -7.00 11.87 -4.94
CA SER A 634 -7.31 10.44 -5.05
C SER A 634 -6.19 9.40 -5.00
N GLN A 635 -6.18 8.65 -3.89
CA GLN A 635 -6.01 7.20 -3.93
C GLN A 635 -7.41 6.58 -3.87
N PHE A 636 -7.85 5.84 -4.89
CA PHE A 636 -9.06 5.02 -4.78
C PHE A 636 -8.70 3.55 -4.57
N GLY A 637 -9.42 2.91 -3.66
CA GLY A 637 -9.31 1.48 -3.40
C GLY A 637 -9.69 0.65 -4.63
N ARG A 638 -9.13 -0.57 -4.69
CA ARG A 638 -9.40 -1.54 -5.76
C ARG A 638 -10.90 -1.75 -5.96
N THR A 639 -11.35 -1.81 -7.22
CA THR A 639 -12.75 -2.09 -7.54
C THR A 639 -13.08 -3.56 -7.27
N ARG A 640 -14.25 -3.81 -6.68
CA ARG A 640 -14.73 -5.17 -6.38
C ARG A 640 -15.13 -5.86 -7.69
N PRO A 641 -14.74 -7.13 -7.92
CA PRO A 641 -15.20 -7.89 -9.07
C PRO A 641 -16.72 -7.97 -9.12
N ALA A 642 -17.29 -7.91 -10.31
CA ALA A 642 -18.72 -8.10 -10.51
C ALA A 642 -19.17 -9.46 -9.94
N THR A 643 -20.37 -9.48 -9.37
CA THR A 643 -21.00 -10.72 -8.90
C THR A 643 -21.46 -11.54 -10.11
N VAL A 644 -21.10 -12.83 -10.15
CA VAL A 644 -21.50 -13.73 -11.24
C VAL A 644 -22.87 -14.34 -10.88
N PRO A 645 -23.92 -14.14 -11.68
CA PRO A 645 -25.30 -14.53 -11.30
C PRO A 645 -25.51 -16.03 -11.06
N THR A 646 -24.67 -16.89 -11.64
CA THR A 646 -24.74 -18.35 -11.47
C THR A 646 -24.12 -18.83 -10.17
N ASP A 647 -23.38 -17.99 -9.44
CA ASP A 647 -22.70 -18.41 -8.23
C ASP A 647 -23.69 -18.57 -7.08
N ARG A 648 -23.53 -19.65 -6.32
CA ARG A 648 -24.23 -19.82 -5.05
C ARG A 648 -23.50 -18.99 -3.99
N VAL A 649 -24.12 -17.87 -3.60
CA VAL A 649 -23.58 -16.96 -2.57
C VAL A 649 -24.04 -17.40 -1.18
N ILE A 650 -23.08 -17.60 -0.26
CA ILE A 650 -23.36 -17.92 1.15
C ILE A 650 -22.42 -17.12 2.07
N PRO A 651 -22.88 -16.69 3.25
CA PRO A 651 -22.02 -15.98 4.21
C PRO A 651 -20.92 -16.90 4.74
N LEU A 652 -19.77 -16.34 5.12
CA LEU A 652 -18.78 -17.08 5.91
C LEU A 652 -19.36 -17.42 7.29
N ARG A 653 -18.89 -18.53 7.87
CA ARG A 653 -19.24 -18.91 9.24
C ARG A 653 -18.64 -17.89 10.22
N TYR A 654 -19.30 -17.71 11.37
CA TYR A 654 -18.88 -16.70 12.35
C TYR A 654 -17.42 -16.83 12.79
N TRP A 655 -16.94 -18.07 12.94
CA TRP A 655 -15.56 -18.36 13.39
C TRP A 655 -14.52 -18.29 12.28
N ASP A 656 -14.96 -18.33 11.03
CA ASP A 656 -14.11 -18.17 9.85
C ASP A 656 -13.93 -16.69 9.49
N ASP A 657 -14.93 -15.86 9.79
CA ASP A 657 -14.96 -14.42 9.50
C ASP A 657 -14.56 -13.55 10.71
N LEU A 658 -13.43 -13.86 11.36
CA LEU A 658 -12.87 -13.04 12.43
C LEU A 658 -11.86 -12.03 11.87
N ASP A 659 -11.93 -10.78 12.31
CA ASP A 659 -11.14 -9.66 11.75
C ASP A 659 -9.62 -9.89 11.75
N TYR A 660 -9.08 -10.57 12.75
CA TYR A 660 -7.65 -10.89 12.79
C TYR A 660 -7.28 -12.04 11.85
N LEU A 661 -8.21 -12.97 11.54
CA LEU A 661 -7.99 -14.05 10.57
C LEU A 661 -7.99 -13.54 9.13
N ARG A 662 -8.78 -12.50 8.85
CA ARG A 662 -8.79 -11.78 7.57
C ARG A 662 -7.39 -11.24 7.20
N ASN A 663 -6.55 -10.94 8.19
CA ASN A 663 -5.24 -10.35 7.98
C ASN A 663 -4.08 -11.35 7.99
N LEU A 664 -4.38 -12.65 8.13
CA LEU A 664 -3.38 -13.72 8.20
C LEU A 664 -3.46 -14.58 6.94
N CYS A 665 -2.39 -14.58 6.16
CA CYS A 665 -2.23 -15.48 5.02
C CYS A 665 -0.98 -16.34 5.24
N HIS A 666 -1.03 -17.59 4.78
CA HIS A 666 0.08 -18.53 4.98
C HIS A 666 0.53 -19.12 3.64
N ASP A 667 1.84 -19.30 3.48
CA ASP A 667 2.40 -20.27 2.55
C ASP A 667 2.93 -21.46 3.34
N PHE A 668 2.18 -22.55 3.31
CA PHE A 668 2.54 -23.76 4.03
C PHE A 668 3.21 -24.75 3.06
N THR A 669 4.52 -24.93 3.21
CA THR A 669 5.35 -25.69 2.26
C THR A 669 5.85 -26.98 2.88
N PHE A 670 5.54 -28.12 2.27
CA PHE A 670 6.20 -29.39 2.54
C PHE A 670 7.49 -29.49 1.73
N ARG A 671 8.59 -29.88 2.38
CA ARG A 671 9.78 -30.38 1.71
C ARG A 671 9.77 -31.90 1.72
N PHE A 672 9.92 -32.50 0.55
CA PHE A 672 10.16 -33.93 0.37
C PHE A 672 11.57 -34.12 -0.18
N ASP A 673 12.35 -35.04 0.41
CA ASP A 673 13.64 -35.47 -0.12
C ASP A 673 13.45 -36.62 -1.14
N ALA A 674 12.44 -36.45 -2.02
CA ALA A 674 12.15 -37.29 -3.17
C ALA A 674 11.42 -36.45 -4.23
N ALA A 675 11.60 -36.80 -5.51
CA ALA A 675 10.85 -36.21 -6.60
C ALA A 675 9.41 -36.78 -6.67
N LEU A 676 8.42 -35.90 -6.55
CA LEU A 676 7.00 -36.21 -6.78
C LEU A 676 6.59 -35.80 -8.20
N ASP A 677 5.53 -36.42 -8.71
CA ASP A 677 4.92 -36.15 -9.99
C ASP A 677 3.83 -35.08 -9.83
N ALA A 678 4.11 -33.86 -10.28
CA ALA A 678 3.19 -32.73 -10.16
C ALA A 678 1.84 -32.98 -10.88
N ALA A 679 1.82 -33.72 -11.99
CA ALA A 679 0.59 -34.00 -12.72
C ALA A 679 -0.31 -34.98 -11.96
N LYS A 680 0.27 -35.97 -11.26
CA LYS A 680 -0.49 -36.84 -10.35
C LYS A 680 -1.09 -36.06 -9.19
N LEU A 681 -0.32 -35.15 -8.59
CA LEU A 681 -0.77 -34.29 -7.50
C LEU A 681 -1.95 -33.42 -7.95
N GLU A 682 -1.82 -32.75 -9.10
CA GLU A 682 -2.87 -31.90 -9.68
C GLU A 682 -4.12 -32.71 -10.03
N THR A 683 -3.96 -33.87 -10.67
CA THR A 683 -5.08 -34.75 -11.04
C THR A 683 -5.84 -35.25 -9.82
N ALA A 684 -5.12 -35.67 -8.77
CA ALA A 684 -5.75 -36.10 -7.53
C ALA A 684 -6.50 -34.95 -6.83
N LEU A 685 -5.97 -33.73 -6.87
CA LEU A 685 -6.65 -32.57 -6.30
C LEU A 685 -7.89 -32.18 -7.11
N SER A 686 -7.81 -32.23 -8.43
CA SER A 686 -8.96 -32.03 -9.33
C SER A 686 -10.05 -33.05 -9.03
N ARG A 687 -9.68 -34.33 -8.91
CA ARG A 687 -10.61 -35.40 -8.59
C ARG A 687 -11.26 -35.22 -7.21
N LEU A 688 -10.51 -34.75 -6.20
CA LEU A 688 -11.09 -34.43 -4.89
C LEU A 688 -12.21 -33.39 -5.00
N THR A 689 -12.07 -32.37 -5.85
CA THR A 689 -13.10 -31.32 -6.01
C THR A 689 -14.38 -31.82 -6.67
N GLU A 690 -14.38 -33.01 -7.28
CA GLU A 690 -15.56 -33.64 -7.88
C GLU A 690 -16.32 -34.57 -6.91
N ILE A 691 -15.74 -34.87 -5.73
CA ILE A 691 -16.29 -35.82 -4.77
C ILE A 691 -17.21 -35.11 -3.79
N GLY A 692 -18.52 -35.26 -3.97
CA GLY A 692 -19.54 -34.69 -3.08
C GLY A 692 -19.43 -33.17 -2.98
N ASP A 693 -19.40 -32.64 -1.76
CA ASP A 693 -19.32 -31.19 -1.49
C ASP A 693 -17.88 -30.64 -1.39
N TRP A 694 -16.84 -31.46 -1.63
CA TRP A 694 -15.45 -31.00 -1.60
C TRP A 694 -15.13 -29.93 -2.65
N GLY A 695 -15.92 -29.86 -3.72
CA GLY A 695 -15.85 -28.79 -4.71
C GLY A 695 -15.94 -27.39 -4.10
N GLN A 696 -16.65 -27.22 -2.98
CA GLN A 696 -16.81 -25.91 -2.33
C GLN A 696 -15.49 -25.22 -1.95
N LEU A 697 -14.36 -25.96 -1.85
CA LEU A 697 -13.02 -25.38 -1.70
C LEU A 697 -12.67 -24.36 -2.81
N GLY A 698 -13.29 -24.49 -3.99
CA GLY A 698 -13.16 -23.53 -5.09
C GLY A 698 -14.02 -22.29 -4.97
N ALA A 699 -14.65 -22.04 -3.82
CA ALA A 699 -15.33 -20.78 -3.57
C ALA A 699 -14.39 -19.58 -3.73
N ARG A 700 -14.94 -18.49 -4.26
CA ARG A 700 -14.31 -17.17 -4.31
C ARG A 700 -14.70 -16.39 -3.07
N LEU A 701 -13.75 -15.68 -2.50
CA LEU A 701 -13.99 -14.86 -1.31
C LEU A 701 -14.35 -13.44 -1.75
N ARG A 702 -15.45 -12.89 -1.25
CA ARG A 702 -15.96 -11.55 -1.60
C ARG A 702 -16.39 -10.77 -0.37
N LEU A 703 -16.47 -9.44 -0.51
CA LEU A 703 -17.12 -8.56 0.47
C LEU A 703 -18.50 -8.15 -0.05
N ASN A 704 -19.52 -8.34 0.79
CA ASN A 704 -20.85 -7.77 0.52
C ASN A 704 -20.91 -6.26 0.84
N ASP A 705 -22.05 -5.63 0.58
CA ASP A 705 -22.27 -4.20 0.81
C ASP A 705 -22.13 -3.79 2.29
N ASN A 706 -22.30 -4.75 3.20
CA ASN A 706 -22.11 -4.58 4.65
C ASN A 706 -20.68 -4.88 5.13
N ASN A 707 -19.72 -5.05 4.20
CA ASN A 707 -18.31 -5.34 4.49
C ASN A 707 -18.07 -6.69 5.21
N GLN A 708 -19.01 -7.63 5.06
CA GLN A 708 -18.89 -9.00 5.55
C GLN A 708 -18.37 -9.92 4.46
N LEU A 709 -17.58 -10.93 4.84
CA LEU A 709 -17.08 -11.90 3.89
C LEU A 709 -18.15 -12.92 3.52
N GLU A 710 -18.20 -13.27 2.23
CA GLU A 710 -19.07 -14.30 1.69
C GLU A 710 -18.33 -15.18 0.67
N TYR A 711 -18.78 -16.43 0.59
CA TYR A 711 -18.35 -17.39 -0.42
C TYR A 711 -19.24 -17.25 -1.65
N HIS A 712 -18.62 -17.04 -2.80
CA HIS A 712 -19.25 -17.17 -4.11
C HIS A 712 -18.80 -18.51 -4.69
N ILE A 713 -19.69 -19.50 -4.67
CA ILE A 713 -19.37 -20.86 -5.14
C ILE A 713 -19.82 -20.98 -6.60
N PRO A 714 -18.90 -21.14 -7.56
CA PRO A 714 -19.27 -21.34 -8.96
C PRO A 714 -20.19 -22.55 -9.14
N ALA A 715 -21.19 -22.43 -10.02
CA ALA A 715 -22.05 -23.56 -10.39
C ALA A 715 -21.28 -24.68 -11.10
N GLU A 716 -20.24 -24.31 -11.85
CA GLU A 716 -19.31 -25.20 -12.53
C GLU A 716 -17.89 -24.63 -12.48
N TYR A 717 -16.89 -25.51 -12.48
CA TYR A 717 -15.48 -25.13 -12.58
C TYR A 717 -15.01 -25.27 -14.03
N THR A 718 -14.48 -24.19 -14.59
CA THR A 718 -13.96 -24.12 -15.95
C THR A 718 -12.47 -23.79 -15.93
N PRO A 719 -11.72 -23.95 -17.04
CA PRO A 719 -10.33 -23.49 -17.10
C PRO A 719 -10.15 -21.99 -16.78
N ALA A 720 -11.18 -21.17 -17.05
CA ALA A 720 -11.17 -19.74 -16.70
C ALA A 720 -11.51 -19.48 -15.22
N ARG A 721 -12.33 -20.34 -14.60
CA ARG A 721 -12.70 -20.27 -13.17
C ARG A 721 -12.42 -21.62 -12.49
N PRO A 722 -11.15 -21.99 -12.30
CA PRO A 722 -10.82 -23.31 -11.76
C PRO A 722 -11.14 -23.40 -10.26
N ALA A 723 -11.28 -24.63 -9.75
CA ALA A 723 -11.53 -24.88 -8.32
C ALA A 723 -10.33 -24.53 -7.44
N PHE A 724 -9.12 -24.57 -7.98
CA PHE A 724 -7.88 -24.15 -7.33
C PHE A 724 -6.91 -23.67 -8.39
N THR A 725 -5.92 -22.89 -8.00
CA THR A 725 -4.81 -22.55 -8.89
C THR A 725 -3.68 -23.55 -8.63
N PHE A 726 -3.11 -24.14 -9.67
CA PHE A 726 -1.97 -25.06 -9.57
C PHE A 726 -0.84 -24.54 -10.47
N THR A 727 0.37 -24.43 -9.92
CA THR A 727 1.54 -23.93 -10.66
C THR A 727 2.76 -24.79 -10.37
N THR A 728 3.62 -24.99 -11.37
CA THR A 728 4.81 -25.83 -11.25
C THR A 728 6.04 -25.09 -11.75
N THR A 729 7.14 -25.15 -11.01
CA THR A 729 8.48 -24.71 -11.44
C THR A 729 9.43 -25.90 -11.39
N THR A 730 10.17 -26.14 -12.48
CA THR A 730 11.15 -27.25 -12.54
C THR A 730 12.57 -26.72 -12.54
N TYR A 731 13.40 -27.27 -11.66
CA TYR A 731 14.83 -27.02 -11.55
C TYR A 731 15.60 -28.28 -11.96
N PRO A 732 16.33 -28.29 -13.09
CA PRO A 732 17.03 -29.47 -13.59
C PRO A 732 18.35 -29.75 -12.84
N LEU A 733 18.32 -29.71 -11.51
CA LEU A 733 19.47 -29.86 -10.62
C LEU A 733 19.04 -30.53 -9.30
N SER A 734 20.00 -31.01 -8.50
CA SER A 734 19.72 -31.42 -7.13
C SER A 734 19.36 -30.21 -6.27
N ILE A 735 18.46 -30.36 -5.30
CA ILE A 735 18.14 -29.28 -4.35
C ILE A 735 19.39 -28.76 -3.62
N ALA A 736 20.42 -29.61 -3.44
CA ALA A 736 21.69 -29.24 -2.82
C ALA A 736 22.54 -28.31 -3.67
N ASP A 737 22.35 -28.31 -5.00
CA ASP A 737 23.10 -27.45 -5.93
C ASP A 737 22.40 -26.09 -6.15
N HIS A 738 21.16 -25.94 -5.69
CA HIS A 738 20.43 -24.69 -5.82
C HIS A 738 20.94 -23.67 -4.79
N PRO A 739 21.27 -22.42 -5.17
CA PRO A 739 21.91 -21.44 -4.27
C PRO A 739 21.07 -21.11 -3.02
N LEU A 740 19.74 -21.07 -3.18
CA LEU A 740 18.80 -20.82 -2.08
C LEU A 740 18.20 -22.10 -1.47
N ALA A 741 17.64 -23.02 -2.28
CA ALA A 741 16.99 -24.23 -1.78
C ALA A 741 17.94 -25.21 -1.04
N SER A 742 19.25 -25.15 -1.30
CA SER A 742 20.25 -25.91 -0.53
C SER A 742 20.29 -25.53 0.95
N GLN A 743 19.85 -24.31 1.29
CA GLN A 743 19.79 -23.79 2.66
C GLN A 743 18.50 -24.18 3.38
N LEU A 744 17.51 -24.77 2.69
CA LEU A 744 16.31 -25.27 3.37
C LEU A 744 16.73 -26.37 4.37
N PRO A 745 16.18 -26.38 5.58
CA PRO A 745 16.41 -27.46 6.51
C PRO A 745 15.86 -28.80 5.99
N ARG A 746 16.36 -29.90 6.55
CA ARG A 746 15.87 -31.26 6.33
C ARG A 746 15.95 -32.07 7.62
N ALA A 747 15.24 -33.19 7.67
CA ALA A 747 15.35 -34.15 8.77
C ALA A 747 16.83 -34.53 8.98
N GLY A 748 17.30 -34.52 10.23
CA GLY A 748 18.70 -34.81 10.54
C GLY A 748 19.69 -33.66 10.37
N HIS A 749 19.32 -32.51 9.79
CA HIS A 749 20.22 -31.36 9.54
C HIS A 749 20.85 -30.77 10.82
N ASN A 750 22.16 -30.91 11.02
CA ASN A 750 22.83 -30.48 12.25
C ASN A 750 22.67 -28.96 12.50
N GLN A 751 21.92 -28.59 13.55
CA GLN A 751 21.72 -27.20 13.98
C GLN A 751 22.62 -26.83 15.18
N SER A 752 23.48 -27.73 15.69
CA SER A 752 24.28 -27.44 16.88
C SER A 752 25.27 -26.28 16.72
N THR A 753 25.59 -25.91 15.47
CA THR A 753 26.55 -24.85 15.14
C THR A 753 26.02 -23.79 14.17
N LEU A 754 24.81 -23.95 13.61
CA LEU A 754 24.29 -23.12 12.51
C LEU A 754 22.95 -22.49 12.86
N GLU A 755 22.88 -21.17 12.71
CA GLU A 755 21.63 -20.42 12.76
C GLU A 755 20.83 -20.72 11.49
N LEU A 756 19.57 -21.16 11.65
CA LEU A 756 18.74 -21.44 10.50
C LEU A 756 18.13 -20.12 9.97
N PRO A 757 18.08 -19.95 8.64
CA PRO A 757 17.52 -18.75 8.05
C PRO A 757 16.01 -18.66 8.26
N SER A 758 15.48 -17.44 8.19
CA SER A 758 14.04 -17.17 8.29
C SER A 758 13.26 -17.84 7.15
N PRO A 759 12.06 -18.41 7.38
CA PRO A 759 11.25 -19.03 6.32
C PRO A 759 10.98 -18.12 5.11
N ALA A 760 10.87 -16.81 5.38
CA ALA A 760 10.57 -15.80 4.37
C ALA A 760 11.66 -15.69 3.29
N ILE A 761 12.92 -16.04 3.58
CA ILE A 761 13.99 -15.99 2.57
C ILE A 761 13.73 -16.96 1.42
N PHE A 762 12.95 -18.02 1.66
CA PHE A 762 12.63 -19.05 0.67
C PHE A 762 11.43 -18.70 -0.21
N ALA A 763 10.78 -17.55 0.01
CA ALA A 763 9.66 -17.08 -0.81
C ALA A 763 9.90 -17.19 -2.33
N PRO A 764 11.09 -16.86 -2.89
CA PRO A 764 11.33 -16.97 -4.33
C PRO A 764 11.30 -18.39 -4.92
N ILE A 765 11.43 -19.43 -4.09
CA ILE A 765 11.42 -20.84 -4.53
C ILE A 765 10.18 -21.60 -4.07
N VAL A 766 9.51 -21.18 -3.01
CA VAL A 766 8.30 -21.83 -2.50
C VAL A 766 7.02 -21.17 -3.00
N ARG A 767 7.09 -19.97 -3.58
CA ARG A 767 5.94 -19.25 -4.14
C ARG A 767 6.11 -19.02 -5.63
N HIS A 768 5.03 -19.16 -6.38
CA HIS A 768 4.93 -18.59 -7.72
C HIS A 768 4.71 -17.06 -7.66
N PRO A 769 5.18 -16.25 -8.63
CA PRO A 769 4.98 -14.79 -8.62
C PRO A 769 3.53 -14.30 -8.52
N THR A 770 2.55 -15.11 -8.92
CA THR A 770 1.11 -14.76 -8.82
C THR A 770 0.47 -15.21 -7.51
N SER A 771 1.25 -15.79 -6.59
CA SER A 771 0.73 -16.30 -5.34
C SER A 771 0.14 -15.16 -4.50
N PRO A 772 -1.09 -15.31 -3.99
CA PRO A 772 -1.68 -14.30 -3.12
C PRO A 772 -0.93 -14.25 -1.78
N SER A 773 -0.92 -13.09 -1.11
CA SER A 773 -0.30 -12.91 0.22
C SER A 773 -1.13 -12.06 1.18
N GLN A 774 -2.24 -11.49 0.73
CA GLN A 774 -3.09 -10.62 1.53
C GLN A 774 -4.53 -10.75 1.07
N LEU A 775 -5.50 -10.53 1.97
CA LEU A 775 -6.94 -10.71 1.68
C LEU A 775 -7.38 -10.01 0.39
N SER A 776 -6.90 -8.79 0.16
CA SER A 776 -7.18 -7.98 -1.03
C SER A 776 -6.86 -8.69 -2.35
N ASP A 777 -5.92 -9.65 -2.36
CA ASP A 777 -5.62 -10.41 -3.56
C ASP A 777 -6.77 -11.38 -3.90
N TRP A 778 -7.54 -11.86 -2.92
CA TRP A 778 -8.73 -12.68 -3.12
C TRP A 778 -9.99 -11.84 -3.34
N ILE A 779 -10.27 -10.86 -2.47
CA ILE A 779 -11.55 -10.13 -2.54
C ILE A 779 -11.67 -9.23 -3.77
N TYR A 780 -10.54 -8.80 -4.35
CA TYR A 780 -10.51 -7.94 -5.54
C TYR A 780 -10.18 -8.67 -6.84
N THR A 781 -10.13 -10.00 -6.85
CA THR A 781 -9.94 -10.77 -8.09
C THR A 781 -10.77 -12.04 -8.08
N ASP A 782 -11.15 -12.59 -9.23
CA ASP A 782 -11.97 -13.80 -9.30
C ASP A 782 -11.19 -15.11 -9.09
N ARG A 783 -10.31 -15.16 -8.08
CA ARG A 783 -9.42 -16.31 -7.82
C ARG A 783 -9.95 -17.27 -6.74
N PRO A 784 -9.70 -18.59 -6.86
CA PRO A 784 -10.04 -19.56 -5.81
C PRO A 784 -9.27 -19.26 -4.52
N GLN A 785 -9.78 -19.76 -3.39
CA GLN A 785 -9.10 -19.61 -2.10
C GLN A 785 -7.77 -20.37 -2.04
N LEU A 786 -7.69 -21.55 -2.68
CA LEU A 786 -6.49 -22.38 -2.70
C LEU A 786 -5.58 -22.04 -3.88
N HIS A 787 -4.32 -21.77 -3.58
CA HIS A 787 -3.24 -21.73 -4.56
C HIS A 787 -2.14 -22.72 -4.19
N ILE A 788 -1.89 -23.67 -5.08
CA ILE A 788 -0.87 -24.71 -4.94
C ILE A 788 0.31 -24.37 -5.84
N HIS A 789 1.51 -24.42 -5.27
CA HIS A 789 2.76 -24.29 -6.01
C HIS A 789 3.65 -25.51 -5.78
N VAL A 790 4.21 -26.08 -6.85
CA VAL A 790 5.15 -27.20 -6.79
C VAL A 790 6.48 -26.79 -7.39
N ALA A 791 7.55 -26.85 -6.60
CA ALA A 791 8.92 -26.72 -7.10
C ALA A 791 9.58 -28.11 -7.17
N LEU A 792 9.94 -28.53 -8.38
CA LEU A 792 10.51 -29.85 -8.67
C LEU A 792 12.03 -29.75 -8.82
N PHE A 793 12.75 -30.58 -8.09
CA PHE A 793 14.19 -30.82 -8.24
C PHE A 793 14.40 -32.28 -8.66
N ASN A 794 15.62 -32.63 -9.10
CA ASN A 794 15.94 -34.01 -9.50
C ASN A 794 15.76 -35.01 -8.34
N ASP A 795 15.95 -34.57 -7.09
CA ASP A 795 15.98 -35.39 -5.88
C ASP A 795 15.04 -34.89 -4.77
N ALA A 796 14.26 -33.84 -5.01
CA ALA A 796 13.37 -33.26 -4.01
C ALA A 796 12.13 -32.60 -4.63
N THR A 797 11.13 -32.36 -3.79
CA THR A 797 9.93 -31.59 -4.17
C THR A 797 9.53 -30.65 -3.03
N LEU A 798 9.22 -29.40 -3.37
CA LEU A 798 8.59 -28.46 -2.47
C LEU A 798 7.12 -28.31 -2.89
N LEU A 799 6.19 -28.59 -1.98
CA LEU A 799 4.75 -28.47 -2.22
C LEU A 799 4.17 -27.41 -1.30
N THR A 800 3.78 -26.28 -1.87
CA THR A 800 3.25 -25.12 -1.12
C THR A 800 1.76 -24.99 -1.31
N THR A 801 1.04 -24.78 -0.20
CA THR A 801 -0.36 -24.36 -0.18
C THR A 801 -0.46 -22.93 0.36
N SER A 802 -0.86 -21.98 -0.49
CA SER A 802 -1.12 -20.59 -0.11
C SER A 802 -2.62 -20.36 0.12
N TYR A 803 -2.99 -19.79 1.27
CA TYR A 803 -4.39 -19.57 1.66
C TYR A 803 -4.54 -18.43 2.69
N VAL A 804 -5.75 -17.85 2.80
CA VAL A 804 -6.13 -16.96 3.92
C VAL A 804 -6.60 -17.80 5.10
N HIS A 805 -6.24 -17.44 6.33
CA HIS A 805 -6.59 -18.18 7.54
C HIS A 805 -8.12 -18.32 7.77
N THR A 806 -8.94 -17.54 7.08
CA THR A 806 -10.41 -17.73 7.04
C THR A 806 -10.83 -19.10 6.48
N LEU A 807 -9.98 -19.80 5.71
CA LEU A 807 -10.32 -21.08 5.09
C LEU A 807 -10.29 -22.27 6.07
N PHE A 808 -9.23 -22.38 6.88
CA PHE A 808 -9.12 -23.43 7.89
C PHE A 808 -8.08 -23.12 8.97
N ASP A 809 -8.24 -23.77 10.13
CA ASP A 809 -7.19 -23.85 11.15
C ASP A 809 -6.18 -24.99 10.88
N ALA A 810 -5.16 -25.09 11.73
CA ALA A 810 -4.10 -26.09 11.60
C ALA A 810 -4.57 -27.55 11.75
N ILE A 811 -5.76 -27.85 12.27
CA ILE A 811 -6.27 -29.23 12.36
C ILE A 811 -7.19 -29.51 11.17
N ALA A 812 -8.04 -28.56 10.79
CA ALA A 812 -8.87 -28.65 9.59
C ALA A 812 -8.02 -28.77 8.30
N ARG A 813 -6.87 -28.11 8.24
CA ARG A 813 -5.89 -28.26 7.14
C ARG A 813 -5.42 -29.71 6.96
N THR A 814 -5.27 -30.49 8.05
CA THR A 814 -4.97 -31.93 7.95
C THR A 814 -6.09 -32.72 7.29
N SER A 815 -7.36 -32.35 7.53
CA SER A 815 -8.49 -33.01 6.87
C SER A 815 -8.46 -32.82 5.35
N PHE A 816 -8.06 -31.62 4.89
CA PHE A 816 -7.82 -31.35 3.47
C PHE A 816 -6.70 -32.24 2.90
N PHE A 817 -5.53 -32.29 3.54
CA PHE A 817 -4.43 -33.13 3.03
C PHE A 817 -4.74 -34.63 3.07
N ASN A 818 -5.41 -35.13 4.10
CA ASN A 818 -5.81 -36.53 4.17
C ASN A 818 -6.80 -36.90 3.04
N ALA A 819 -7.76 -36.03 2.74
CA ALA A 819 -8.70 -36.25 1.64
C ALA A 819 -7.99 -36.25 0.28
N TRP A 820 -7.04 -35.33 0.07
CA TRP A 820 -6.22 -35.29 -1.15
C TRP A 820 -5.35 -36.55 -1.28
N LEU A 821 -4.73 -36.99 -0.18
CA LEU A 821 -3.93 -38.22 -0.15
C LEU A 821 -4.77 -39.48 -0.39
N ALA A 822 -6.00 -39.54 0.12
CA ALA A 822 -6.91 -40.65 -0.15
C ALA A 822 -7.18 -40.81 -1.66
N VAL A 823 -7.43 -39.70 -2.37
CA VAL A 823 -7.55 -39.74 -3.84
C VAL A 823 -6.23 -40.15 -4.49
N LEU A 824 -5.10 -39.58 -4.06
CA LEU A 824 -3.78 -39.92 -4.60
C LEU A 824 -3.43 -41.40 -4.43
N ASN A 825 -3.92 -42.02 -3.35
CA ASN A 825 -3.74 -43.44 -3.03
C ASN A 825 -4.82 -44.36 -3.65
N ASN A 826 -5.74 -43.82 -4.46
CA ASN A 826 -6.90 -44.54 -5.01
C ASN A 826 -7.83 -45.16 -3.93
N ASP A 827 -7.96 -44.50 -2.79
CA ASP A 827 -8.81 -44.88 -1.65
C ASP A 827 -9.94 -43.85 -1.44
N GLU A 828 -10.68 -43.53 -2.50
CA GLU A 828 -11.84 -42.62 -2.43
C GLU A 828 -12.87 -42.98 -1.33
N PRO A 829 -13.14 -44.28 -1.01
CA PRO A 829 -14.08 -44.63 0.06
C PRO A 829 -13.70 -44.17 1.46
N SER A 830 -12.41 -43.86 1.72
CA SER A 830 -11.98 -43.33 3.02
C SER A 830 -12.13 -41.81 3.17
N ILE A 831 -12.52 -41.11 2.09
CA ILE A 831 -12.75 -39.66 2.11
C ILE A 831 -14.00 -39.36 2.95
N PRO A 832 -13.89 -38.57 4.02
CA PRO A 832 -15.05 -38.19 4.81
C PRO A 832 -15.97 -37.26 4.01
N ALA A 833 -17.27 -37.35 4.29
CA ALA A 833 -18.24 -36.40 3.74
C ALA A 833 -17.88 -34.97 4.18
N PHE A 834 -17.77 -34.06 3.21
CA PHE A 834 -17.50 -32.65 3.47
C PHE A 834 -18.68 -32.02 4.22
N ILE A 835 -18.40 -31.21 5.24
CA ILE A 835 -19.43 -30.43 5.94
C ILE A 835 -19.66 -29.11 5.18
N PRO A 836 -20.81 -28.93 4.49
CA PRO A 836 -21.04 -27.79 3.60
C PRO A 836 -20.80 -26.45 4.31
N PHE A 837 -20.27 -25.46 3.59
CA PHE A 837 -20.02 -24.13 4.15
C PHE A 837 -21.29 -23.44 4.69
N SER A 838 -22.46 -23.80 4.17
CA SER A 838 -23.76 -23.32 4.66
C SER A 838 -24.14 -23.87 6.03
N HIS A 839 -23.51 -24.96 6.49
CA HIS A 839 -23.71 -25.54 7.80
C HIS A 839 -22.60 -25.07 8.76
N ASP A 840 -22.94 -24.35 9.82
CA ASP A 840 -22.01 -23.90 10.87
C ASP A 840 -22.27 -24.69 12.17
N PRO A 841 -21.41 -25.69 12.50
CA PRO A 841 -21.54 -26.48 13.73
C PRO A 841 -21.43 -25.64 15.00
N LEU A 842 -20.75 -24.49 14.94
CA LEU A 842 -20.47 -23.63 16.10
C LEU A 842 -21.43 -22.43 16.17
N ARG A 843 -22.46 -22.38 15.31
CA ARG A 843 -23.41 -21.26 15.19
C ARG A 843 -24.02 -20.85 16.52
N ASN A 844 -24.44 -21.83 17.32
CA ASN A 844 -25.14 -21.60 18.58
C ASN A 844 -24.20 -21.64 19.81
N LEU A 845 -22.90 -21.88 19.61
CA LEU A 845 -21.94 -21.96 20.72
C LEU A 845 -21.93 -20.64 21.50
N GLY A 846 -22.00 -20.72 22.83
CA GLY A 846 -22.00 -19.57 23.75
C GLY A 846 -23.24 -18.65 23.69
N THR A 847 -24.31 -19.01 22.98
CA THR A 847 -25.53 -18.18 22.91
C THR A 847 -26.43 -18.30 24.14
N THR A 848 -26.34 -19.41 24.88
CA THR A 848 -27.19 -19.73 26.03
C THR A 848 -26.47 -19.63 27.38
N THR A 849 -25.19 -19.25 27.39
CA THR A 849 -24.32 -19.21 28.58
C THR A 849 -23.91 -17.77 28.87
N THR A 850 -23.76 -17.41 30.15
CA THR A 850 -23.26 -16.08 30.53
C THR A 850 -21.73 -16.03 30.46
N ALA A 851 -21.18 -14.93 29.97
CA ALA A 851 -19.72 -14.71 29.98
C ALA A 851 -19.12 -14.76 31.39
N LYS A 852 -19.90 -14.44 32.43
CA LYS A 852 -19.46 -14.37 33.84
C LYS A 852 -18.99 -15.71 34.41
N THR A 853 -19.36 -16.84 33.82
CA THR A 853 -18.91 -18.17 34.27
C THR A 853 -17.53 -18.55 33.73
N TYR A 854 -16.92 -17.69 32.90
CA TYR A 854 -15.55 -17.88 32.45
C TYR A 854 -14.58 -17.66 33.63
N THR A 855 -13.68 -18.61 33.87
CA THR A 855 -12.77 -18.61 35.03
C THR A 855 -11.95 -17.33 35.13
N HIS A 856 -11.49 -16.81 33.98
CA HIS A 856 -10.72 -15.57 33.91
C HIS A 856 -11.56 -14.32 33.66
N TYR A 857 -12.89 -14.39 33.76
CA TYR A 857 -13.76 -13.22 33.54
C TYR A 857 -13.34 -11.98 34.35
N PRO A 858 -12.98 -12.08 35.65
CA PRO A 858 -12.52 -10.91 36.42
C PRO A 858 -11.16 -10.35 35.99
N ARG A 859 -10.40 -11.11 35.19
CA ARG A 859 -9.06 -10.76 34.67
C ARG A 859 -9.10 -10.29 33.22
N ILE A 860 -10.27 -10.24 32.59
CA ILE A 860 -10.42 -9.68 31.25
C ILE A 860 -10.18 -8.18 31.32
N LEU A 861 -9.34 -7.65 30.43
CA LEU A 861 -9.12 -6.22 30.30
C LEU A 861 -10.28 -5.56 29.54
N TYR A 862 -10.83 -4.51 30.13
CA TYR A 862 -11.87 -3.65 29.53
C TYR A 862 -11.63 -2.18 29.90
N GLY A 863 -12.31 -1.26 29.22
CA GLY A 863 -12.21 0.19 29.49
C GLY A 863 -10.78 0.73 29.43
N VAL A 864 -10.34 1.42 30.49
CA VAL A 864 -8.98 2.00 30.56
C VAL A 864 -7.89 0.92 30.57
N GLY A 865 -8.16 -0.27 31.12
CA GLY A 865 -7.17 -1.33 31.21
C GLY A 865 -6.72 -1.86 29.85
N ILE A 866 -7.67 -2.07 28.92
CA ILE A 866 -7.35 -2.50 27.56
C ILE A 866 -6.67 -1.38 26.75
N ILE A 867 -7.03 -0.12 26.99
CA ILE A 867 -6.39 1.04 26.36
C ILE A 867 -4.92 1.14 26.79
N LEU A 868 -4.62 1.02 28.09
CA LEU A 868 -3.25 1.06 28.61
C LEU A 868 -2.39 -0.10 28.07
N PHE A 869 -2.97 -1.30 27.96
CA PHE A 869 -2.32 -2.41 27.28
C PHE A 869 -2.00 -2.08 25.82
N GLY A 870 -2.98 -1.54 25.08
CA GLY A 870 -2.81 -1.12 23.69
C GLY A 870 -1.71 -0.06 23.51
N ILE A 871 -1.69 0.98 24.35
CA ILE A 871 -0.65 2.03 24.30
C ILE A 871 0.73 1.45 24.57
N ARG A 872 0.88 0.61 25.61
CA ARG A 872 2.18 -0.02 25.91
C ARG A 872 2.64 -0.93 24.79
N TYR A 873 1.73 -1.70 24.22
CA TYR A 873 2.03 -2.57 23.09
C TYR A 873 2.43 -1.75 21.86
N LEU A 874 1.74 -0.65 21.56
CA LEU A 874 2.12 0.27 20.48
C LEU A 874 3.51 0.90 20.72
N LEU A 875 3.83 1.27 21.95
CA LEU A 875 5.15 1.79 22.31
C LEU A 875 6.25 0.72 22.15
N GLU A 876 5.98 -0.54 22.53
CA GLU A 876 6.89 -1.68 22.32
C GLU A 876 7.16 -1.90 20.82
N LEU A 877 6.12 -1.83 19.98
CA LEU A 877 6.26 -1.89 18.51
C LEU A 877 7.03 -0.69 17.95
N LEU A 878 6.83 0.50 18.53
CA LEU A 878 7.50 1.74 18.11
C LEU A 878 9.00 1.73 18.42
N TRP A 879 9.39 1.27 19.61
CA TRP A 879 10.79 1.21 20.05
C TRP A 879 11.54 0.04 19.41
N PHE A 880 10.90 -1.11 19.26
CA PHE A 880 11.51 -2.29 18.66
C PHE A 880 10.84 -2.63 17.34
N ARG A 881 11.10 -1.86 16.29
CA ARG A 881 10.38 -1.98 15.00
C ARG A 881 10.70 -3.26 14.23
N ALA A 882 11.93 -3.74 14.32
CA ALA A 882 12.39 -4.90 13.57
C ALA A 882 12.00 -6.21 14.28
N GLU A 883 11.32 -7.09 13.55
CA GLU A 883 10.98 -8.44 13.94
C GLU A 883 11.69 -9.43 13.04
N GLU A 884 12.06 -10.57 13.61
CA GLU A 884 12.66 -11.68 12.89
C GLU A 884 11.91 -12.96 13.31
N GLU A 885 11.86 -13.90 12.38
CA GLU A 885 11.19 -15.18 12.58
C GLU A 885 12.13 -16.30 12.12
N HIS A 886 12.46 -17.23 13.02
CA HIS A 886 13.42 -18.30 12.74
C HIS A 886 12.87 -19.68 13.12
N PRO A 887 13.17 -20.71 12.31
CA PRO A 887 12.89 -22.09 12.67
C PRO A 887 13.93 -22.60 13.67
N ILE A 888 13.46 -23.33 14.68
CA ILE A 888 14.27 -23.93 15.73
C ILE A 888 13.98 -25.44 15.73
N ARG A 889 15.03 -26.25 15.59
CA ARG A 889 15.02 -27.69 15.78
C ARG A 889 15.58 -28.02 17.16
N LEU A 890 14.79 -28.71 17.97
CA LEU A 890 15.21 -29.21 19.28
C LEU A 890 15.29 -30.74 19.25
N PRO A 891 16.37 -31.36 19.76
CA PRO A 891 16.51 -32.81 19.77
C PRO A 891 15.40 -33.47 20.59
N GLY A 892 14.68 -34.41 19.98
CA GLY A 892 13.57 -35.12 20.62
C GLY A 892 13.99 -35.86 21.90
N ARG A 893 15.20 -36.43 21.89
CA ARG A 893 15.77 -37.13 23.05
C ARG A 893 16.04 -36.18 24.23
N ALA A 894 16.54 -34.97 23.96
CA ALA A 894 16.74 -33.97 25.01
C ALA A 894 15.41 -33.58 25.67
N ILE A 895 14.38 -33.32 24.86
CA ILE A 895 13.03 -33.00 25.37
C ILE A 895 12.41 -34.18 26.13
N ALA A 896 12.62 -35.42 25.65
CA ALA A 896 12.18 -36.62 26.36
C ALA A 896 12.86 -36.77 27.73
N ARG A 897 14.19 -36.56 27.80
CA ARG A 897 14.93 -36.54 29.08
C ARG A 897 14.42 -35.44 30.02
N MET A 898 14.18 -34.23 29.51
CA MET A 898 13.60 -33.14 30.32
C MET A 898 12.24 -33.54 30.91
N ARG A 899 11.41 -34.23 30.13
CA ARG A 899 10.12 -34.76 30.59
C ARG A 899 10.29 -35.87 31.64
N GLU A 900 11.21 -36.82 31.43
CA GLU A 900 11.48 -37.89 32.38
C GLU A 900 11.95 -37.34 33.73
N SER A 901 12.90 -36.40 33.71
CA SER A 901 13.37 -35.69 34.92
C SER A 901 12.23 -34.94 35.61
N ALA A 902 11.38 -34.25 34.85
CA ALA A 902 10.23 -33.53 35.40
C ALA A 902 9.21 -34.46 36.08
N ILE A 903 8.94 -35.63 35.49
CA ILE A 903 8.04 -36.64 36.08
C ILE A 903 8.66 -37.26 37.33
N GLN A 904 9.97 -37.50 37.33
CA GLN A 904 10.69 -38.01 38.50
C GLN A 904 10.64 -37.01 39.67
N GLU A 905 10.87 -35.72 39.41
CA GLU A 905 10.77 -34.65 40.41
C GLU A 905 9.35 -34.60 41.01
N LEU A 906 8.32 -34.63 40.16
CA LEU A 906 6.92 -34.65 40.60
C LEU A 906 6.55 -35.87 41.42
N SER A 907 7.17 -37.02 41.14
CA SER A 907 6.94 -38.26 41.90
C SER A 907 7.59 -38.21 43.29
N THR A 908 8.68 -37.45 43.46
CA THR A 908 9.33 -37.27 44.77
C THR A 908 8.65 -36.22 45.65
N HIS A 909 7.94 -35.25 45.05
CA HIS A 909 7.22 -34.18 45.74
C HIS A 909 5.79 -34.05 45.19
N PRO A 910 4.91 -35.03 45.47
CA PRO A 910 3.56 -35.02 44.92
C PRO A 910 2.76 -33.79 45.42
N PRO A 911 1.95 -33.14 44.56
CA PRO A 911 1.04 -32.08 44.98
C PRO A 911 0.07 -32.61 46.05
N LYS A 912 -0.16 -31.84 47.11
CA LYS A 912 -0.89 -32.27 48.33
C LYS A 912 -2.38 -32.67 48.13
N ASP A 913 -2.96 -32.57 46.93
CA ASP A 913 -4.42 -32.65 46.69
C ASP A 913 -4.86 -33.40 45.41
N LYS A 914 -4.04 -34.29 44.82
CA LYS A 914 -4.46 -35.09 43.65
C LYS A 914 -4.05 -36.56 43.79
N ASP A 915 -5.03 -37.47 43.84
CA ASP A 915 -4.85 -38.95 43.83
C ASP A 915 -4.38 -39.49 42.46
N ASP A 916 -4.33 -38.66 41.42
CA ASP A 916 -3.88 -39.04 40.07
C ASP A 916 -2.36 -38.94 39.91
N LYS A 917 -1.78 -39.89 39.14
CA LYS A 917 -0.37 -39.84 38.75
C LYS A 917 -0.07 -38.50 38.03
N PRO A 918 0.94 -37.72 38.47
CA PRO A 918 1.26 -36.45 37.82
C PRO A 918 1.64 -36.66 36.35
N PHE A 919 0.96 -35.96 35.44
CA PHE A 919 1.17 -36.06 34.00
C PHE A 919 1.64 -34.72 33.41
N LEU A 920 2.82 -34.75 32.78
CA LEU A 920 3.29 -33.70 31.88
C LEU A 920 3.54 -34.29 30.50
N SER A 921 3.18 -33.55 29.46
CA SER A 921 3.51 -33.86 28.07
C SER A 921 4.78 -33.11 27.65
N GLU A 922 5.47 -33.60 26.62
CA GLU A 922 6.61 -32.87 26.02
C GLU A 922 6.22 -31.46 25.55
N ASN A 923 4.97 -31.27 25.11
CA ASN A 923 4.45 -29.96 24.70
C ASN A 923 4.37 -28.96 25.85
N ASP A 924 4.07 -29.41 27.07
CA ASP A 924 4.04 -28.54 28.25
C ASP A 924 5.46 -28.06 28.57
N LEU A 925 6.44 -28.97 28.48
CA LEU A 925 7.85 -28.66 28.67
C LEU A 925 8.41 -27.74 27.56
N LEU A 926 8.05 -27.97 26.30
CA LEU A 926 8.43 -27.08 25.19
C LEU A 926 7.87 -25.67 25.36
N THR A 927 6.62 -25.56 25.80
CA THR A 927 5.97 -24.26 26.04
C THR A 927 6.60 -23.55 27.23
N ALA A 928 6.93 -24.28 28.31
CA ALA A 928 7.64 -23.74 29.46
C ALA A 928 9.08 -23.31 29.12
N TRP A 929 9.80 -24.12 28.33
CA TRP A 929 11.12 -23.79 27.81
C TRP A 929 11.06 -22.51 26.98
N TYR A 930 10.11 -22.43 26.02
CA TYR A 930 9.89 -21.25 25.20
C TYR A 930 9.65 -19.99 26.05
N LEU A 931 8.78 -20.07 27.07
CA LEU A 931 8.51 -18.96 27.98
C LEU A 931 9.77 -18.50 28.70
N ARG A 932 10.55 -19.43 29.26
CA ARG A 932 11.82 -19.10 29.91
C ARG A 932 12.82 -18.49 28.94
N THR A 933 12.89 -19.04 27.72
CA THR A 933 13.79 -18.56 26.68
C THR A 933 13.47 -17.15 26.27
N LEU A 934 12.21 -16.86 25.96
CA LEU A 934 11.76 -15.52 25.63
C LEU A 934 11.95 -14.55 26.80
N THR A 935 11.56 -14.94 28.03
CA THR A 935 11.67 -14.08 29.22
C THR A 935 13.12 -13.68 29.50
N THR A 936 14.05 -14.65 29.37
CA THR A 936 15.49 -14.42 29.52
C THR A 936 16.01 -13.51 28.41
N ALA A 937 15.65 -13.78 27.16
CA ALA A 937 16.13 -13.03 26.00
C ALA A 937 15.60 -11.59 25.97
N LEU A 938 14.39 -11.38 26.49
CA LEU A 938 13.80 -10.05 26.63
C LEU A 938 14.39 -9.24 27.81
N SER A 939 15.15 -9.87 28.71
CA SER A 939 15.69 -9.27 29.94
C SER A 939 14.60 -8.61 30.81
N LEU A 940 13.48 -9.31 30.99
CA LEU A 940 12.32 -8.74 31.70
C LEU A 940 12.60 -8.58 33.20
N PRO A 941 12.16 -7.47 33.84
CA PRO A 941 12.22 -7.31 35.29
C PRO A 941 11.46 -8.42 36.02
N HIS A 942 11.95 -8.88 37.18
CA HIS A 942 11.34 -10.00 37.93
C HIS A 942 9.83 -9.85 38.21
N TRP A 943 9.35 -8.62 38.40
CA TRP A 943 7.94 -8.32 38.68
C TRP A 943 7.04 -8.25 37.44
N GLN A 944 7.61 -8.31 36.23
CA GLN A 944 6.89 -8.12 34.98
C GLN A 944 5.83 -9.21 34.79
N PRO A 945 4.53 -8.87 34.70
CA PRO A 945 3.49 -9.84 34.39
C PRO A 945 3.62 -10.36 32.96
N ILE A 946 3.42 -11.67 32.78
CA ILE A 946 3.48 -12.36 31.50
C ILE A 946 2.21 -13.20 31.36
N THR A 947 1.52 -13.03 30.23
CA THR A 947 0.36 -13.85 29.90
C THR A 947 0.67 -14.69 28.68
N LEU A 948 0.61 -16.01 28.86
CA LEU A 948 0.70 -16.97 27.78
C LEU A 948 -0.71 -17.33 27.31
N MET A 949 -0.97 -17.14 26.02
CA MET A 949 -2.14 -17.68 25.32
C MET A 949 -1.75 -18.96 24.57
N THR A 950 -2.33 -20.09 24.94
CA THR A 950 -2.17 -21.37 24.23
C THR A 950 -3.43 -21.70 23.44
N VAL A 951 -3.26 -22.09 22.17
CA VAL A 951 -4.38 -22.46 21.28
C VAL A 951 -4.68 -23.95 21.36
N PHE A 952 -5.96 -24.33 21.44
CA PHE A 952 -6.41 -25.72 21.39
C PHE A 952 -7.66 -25.92 20.50
N ASN A 953 -7.75 -27.07 19.84
CA ASN A 953 -8.92 -27.47 19.05
C ASN A 953 -10.00 -28.12 19.93
N THR A 954 -11.27 -27.92 19.54
CA THR A 954 -12.45 -28.34 20.31
C THR A 954 -13.24 -29.51 19.75
N TRP A 955 -12.84 -30.13 18.63
CA TRP A 955 -13.59 -31.23 18.01
C TRP A 955 -13.92 -32.37 19.01
N ASN A 956 -12.94 -32.77 19.81
CA ASN A 956 -13.11 -33.82 20.83
C ASN A 956 -13.92 -33.38 22.06
N LEU A 957 -14.18 -32.09 22.25
CA LEU A 957 -15.01 -31.57 23.35
C LEU A 957 -16.50 -31.53 23.01
N PHE A 958 -16.83 -31.46 21.72
CA PHE A 958 -18.20 -31.36 21.21
C PHE A 958 -18.48 -32.46 20.18
N PRO A 959 -18.54 -33.73 20.58
CA PRO A 959 -18.85 -34.83 19.66
C PRO A 959 -20.25 -34.69 19.03
N ASP A 960 -21.16 -33.98 19.69
CA ASP A 960 -22.48 -33.59 19.19
C ASP A 960 -22.43 -32.58 18.05
N LEU A 961 -21.45 -31.66 18.06
CA LEU A 961 -21.23 -30.69 16.98
C LEU A 961 -20.31 -31.26 15.89
N PHE A 962 -19.48 -32.25 16.23
CA PHE A 962 -18.50 -32.87 15.33
C PHE A 962 -18.61 -34.42 15.38
N PRO A 963 -19.66 -35.01 14.80
CA PRO A 963 -19.99 -36.45 14.92
C PRO A 963 -18.93 -37.42 14.37
N THR A 964 -17.98 -36.94 13.54
CA THR A 964 -16.85 -37.70 12.99
C THR A 964 -15.49 -37.23 13.54
N LYS A 965 -15.49 -36.64 14.75
CA LYS A 965 -14.33 -35.91 15.31
C LYS A 965 -13.81 -34.83 14.35
N GLY A 966 -14.70 -34.20 13.60
CA GLY A 966 -14.39 -33.12 12.65
C GLY A 966 -13.85 -33.59 11.30
N ALA A 967 -13.80 -34.88 11.01
CA ALA A 967 -13.42 -35.36 9.68
C ALA A 967 -14.41 -34.80 8.63
N GLY A 968 -13.88 -34.10 7.62
CA GLY A 968 -14.66 -33.38 6.61
C GLY A 968 -15.01 -31.93 6.95
N PHE A 969 -14.64 -31.43 8.14
CA PHE A 969 -14.78 -30.02 8.51
C PHE A 969 -13.60 -29.19 7.97
N ILE A 970 -13.91 -28.25 7.07
CA ILE A 970 -13.01 -27.20 6.61
C ILE A 970 -13.48 -25.88 7.21
N GLY A 971 -12.67 -25.29 8.09
CA GLY A 971 -12.96 -24.07 8.83
C GLY A 971 -12.12 -23.95 10.11
N ASN A 972 -12.42 -22.97 10.95
CA ASN A 972 -11.73 -22.68 12.20
C ASN A 972 -12.55 -23.17 13.41
N ALA A 973 -11.93 -23.96 14.29
CA ALA A 973 -12.56 -24.53 15.50
C ALA A 973 -11.60 -24.55 16.72
N PHE A 974 -10.84 -23.47 16.88
CA PHE A 974 -9.84 -23.33 17.93
C PHE A 974 -10.22 -22.29 18.99
N PHE A 975 -9.71 -22.50 20.20
CA PHE A 975 -10.01 -21.72 21.40
C PHE A 975 -8.76 -21.55 22.26
N TYR A 976 -8.83 -20.70 23.28
CA TYR A 976 -7.66 -20.23 24.02
C TYR A 976 -7.65 -20.71 25.46
N SER A 977 -6.45 -21.02 25.95
CA SER A 977 -6.15 -21.15 27.37
C SER A 977 -5.17 -20.05 27.77
N TYR A 978 -5.41 -19.38 28.89
CA TYR A 978 -4.54 -18.32 29.40
C TYR A 978 -3.84 -18.74 30.68
N THR A 979 -2.51 -18.71 30.66
CA THR A 979 -1.66 -18.92 31.83
C THR A 979 -1.07 -17.58 32.26
N LEU A 980 -1.31 -17.19 33.52
CA LEU A 980 -0.87 -15.91 34.07
C LEU A 980 0.32 -16.15 35.00
N LEU A 981 1.48 -15.58 34.67
CA LEU A 981 2.74 -15.75 35.40
C LEU A 981 3.44 -14.40 35.57
N THR A 982 4.49 -14.38 36.38
CA THR A 982 5.48 -13.29 36.41
C THR A 982 6.82 -13.76 35.84
N ALA A 983 7.67 -12.82 35.43
CA ALA A 983 9.03 -13.16 35.02
C ALA A 983 9.80 -13.92 36.13
N SER A 984 9.56 -13.60 37.40
CA SER A 984 10.13 -14.33 38.54
C SER A 984 9.66 -15.78 38.62
N ASP A 985 8.37 -16.05 38.39
CA ASP A 985 7.82 -17.42 38.41
C ASP A 985 8.54 -18.29 37.38
N ILE A 986 8.80 -17.74 36.19
CA ILE A 986 9.44 -18.43 35.07
C ILE A 986 10.96 -18.56 35.28
N LEU A 987 11.66 -17.47 35.65
CA LEU A 987 13.12 -17.46 35.74
C LEU A 987 13.65 -18.22 36.97
N SER A 988 12.87 -18.29 38.06
CA SER A 988 13.22 -19.09 39.24
C SER A 988 13.01 -20.59 39.05
N ASP A 989 12.30 -21.00 38.01
CA ASP A 989 11.96 -22.39 37.72
C ASP A 989 13.04 -23.06 36.86
N THR A 990 14.14 -23.44 37.52
CA THR A 990 15.32 -23.99 36.85
C THR A 990 15.06 -25.33 36.16
N THR A 991 14.11 -26.13 36.66
CA THR A 991 13.72 -27.44 36.11
C THR A 991 12.54 -27.38 35.13
N LEU A 992 11.94 -26.20 34.93
CA LEU A 992 10.73 -25.96 34.10
C LEU A 992 9.44 -26.64 34.59
N VAL A 993 9.50 -27.40 35.68
CA VAL A 993 8.39 -28.25 36.15
C VAL A 993 7.21 -27.40 36.58
N ARG A 994 7.43 -26.34 37.35
CA ARG A 994 6.34 -25.49 37.87
C ARG A 994 5.64 -24.73 36.75
N THR A 995 6.42 -24.21 35.81
CA THR A 995 5.92 -23.49 34.64
C THR A 995 5.13 -24.44 33.73
N ALA A 996 5.64 -25.64 33.46
CA ALA A 996 4.95 -26.63 32.64
C ALA A 996 3.63 -27.11 33.28
N LEU A 997 3.62 -27.30 34.61
CA LEU A 997 2.40 -27.61 35.35
C LEU A 997 1.38 -26.48 35.28
N ALA A 998 1.80 -25.22 35.44
CA ALA A 998 0.90 -24.07 35.33
C ALA A 998 0.23 -24.00 33.94
N VAL A 999 0.99 -24.25 32.87
CA VAL A 999 0.46 -24.34 31.50
C VAL A 999 -0.55 -25.49 31.36
N ARG A 1000 -0.23 -26.67 31.88
CA ARG A 1000 -1.09 -27.86 31.85
C ARG A 1000 -2.38 -27.67 32.65
N ASP A 1001 -2.29 -27.11 33.85
CA ASP A 1001 -3.43 -26.84 34.72
C ASP A 1001 -4.36 -25.80 34.09
N ALA A 1002 -3.80 -24.71 33.54
CA ALA A 1002 -4.59 -23.72 32.81
C ALA A 1002 -5.30 -24.34 31.59
N LEU A 1003 -4.58 -25.16 30.79
CA LEU A 1003 -5.18 -25.85 29.65
C LEU A 1003 -6.30 -26.79 30.08
N THR A 1004 -6.12 -27.53 31.18
CA THR A 1004 -7.13 -28.46 31.70
C THR A 1004 -8.36 -27.69 32.21
N ALA A 1005 -8.16 -26.57 32.88
CA ALA A 1005 -9.24 -25.71 33.37
C ALA A 1005 -10.07 -25.11 32.23
N HIS A 1006 -9.44 -24.61 31.16
CA HIS A 1006 -10.13 -23.95 30.06
C HIS A 1006 -10.68 -24.90 28.99
N ARG A 1007 -10.11 -26.11 28.86
CA ARG A 1007 -10.52 -27.11 27.86
C ARG A 1007 -11.71 -27.95 28.36
N THR A 1008 -12.79 -27.27 28.72
CA THR A 1008 -14.09 -27.85 29.12
C THR A 1008 -15.21 -27.24 28.28
N ARG A 1009 -16.37 -27.92 28.18
CA ARG A 1009 -17.50 -27.40 27.39
C ARG A 1009 -17.97 -26.07 27.97
N GLU A 1010 -18.08 -25.99 29.29
CA GLU A 1010 -18.57 -24.84 30.04
C GLU A 1010 -17.69 -23.61 29.81
N GLN A 1011 -16.36 -23.77 29.88
CA GLN A 1011 -15.43 -22.66 29.67
C GLN A 1011 -15.38 -22.20 28.22
N VAL A 1012 -15.45 -23.11 27.25
CA VAL A 1012 -15.55 -22.76 25.82
C VAL A 1012 -16.85 -21.99 25.53
N HIS A 1013 -17.98 -22.43 26.09
CA HIS A 1013 -19.25 -21.70 26.00
C HIS A 1013 -19.16 -20.30 26.62
N ALA A 1014 -18.57 -20.17 27.82
CA ALA A 1014 -18.46 -18.89 28.52
C ALA A 1014 -17.53 -17.90 27.81
N MET A 1015 -16.37 -18.35 27.32
CA MET A 1015 -15.45 -17.54 26.53
C MET A 1015 -16.08 -17.11 25.21
N THR A 1016 -16.83 -18.01 24.56
CA THR A 1016 -17.60 -17.67 23.35
C THR A 1016 -18.67 -16.62 23.63
N ALA A 1017 -19.40 -16.74 24.74
CA ALA A 1017 -20.41 -15.77 25.15
C ALA A 1017 -19.80 -14.37 25.32
N TYR A 1018 -18.61 -14.29 25.94
CA TYR A 1018 -17.86 -13.04 26.02
C TYR A 1018 -17.52 -12.49 24.64
N GLN A 1019 -16.89 -13.30 23.78
CA GLN A 1019 -16.44 -12.89 22.45
C GLN A 1019 -17.61 -12.41 21.56
N ARG A 1020 -18.77 -13.08 21.63
CA ARG A 1020 -19.99 -12.66 20.91
C ARG A 1020 -20.58 -11.36 21.44
N SER A 1021 -20.47 -11.10 22.75
CA SER A 1021 -20.92 -9.84 23.36
C SER A 1021 -19.93 -8.68 23.17
N SER A 1022 -18.67 -9.00 22.84
CA SER A 1022 -17.62 -8.01 22.60
C SER A 1022 -17.85 -7.32 21.26
N TRP A 1023 -17.69 -5.99 21.25
CA TRP A 1023 -17.80 -5.19 20.04
C TRP A 1023 -16.86 -5.67 18.93
N THR A 1024 -15.60 -5.99 19.27
CA THR A 1024 -14.54 -6.31 18.31
C THR A 1024 -14.58 -7.76 17.84
N LYS A 1025 -15.45 -8.61 18.41
CA LYS A 1025 -15.45 -10.07 18.20
C LYS A 1025 -14.07 -10.74 18.37
N THR A 1026 -13.10 -10.06 18.98
CA THR A 1026 -11.76 -10.59 19.23
C THR A 1026 -11.74 -11.42 20.52
N PRO A 1027 -10.77 -12.33 20.65
CA PRO A 1027 -10.53 -13.02 21.91
C PRO A 1027 -10.31 -12.02 23.06
N ALA A 1028 -10.70 -12.43 24.27
CA ALA A 1028 -10.48 -11.61 25.45
C ALA A 1028 -8.98 -11.43 25.71
N VAL A 1029 -8.52 -10.19 25.92
CA VAL A 1029 -7.19 -9.97 26.47
C VAL A 1029 -7.29 -10.17 27.98
N VAL A 1030 -6.73 -11.28 28.46
CA VAL A 1030 -6.72 -11.66 29.88
C VAL A 1030 -5.42 -11.19 30.52
N GLY A 1031 -5.46 -10.73 31.77
CA GLY A 1031 -4.30 -10.49 32.62
C GLY A 1031 -4.22 -9.07 33.14
N SER A 1032 -3.07 -8.41 33.02
CA SER A 1032 -2.86 -7.04 33.53
C SER A 1032 -2.59 -6.05 32.41
N PRO A 1033 -2.93 -4.75 32.55
CA PRO A 1033 -2.64 -3.74 31.53
C PRO A 1033 -1.15 -3.60 31.18
N GLY A 1034 -0.27 -3.98 32.10
CA GLY A 1034 1.18 -3.88 31.93
C GLY A 1034 1.86 -5.14 31.45
N GLN A 1035 1.12 -6.19 31.08
CA GLN A 1035 1.66 -7.52 30.77
C GLN A 1035 2.47 -7.58 29.47
N VAL A 1036 3.42 -8.51 29.42
CA VAL A 1036 3.97 -9.02 28.15
C VAL A 1036 3.05 -10.14 27.67
N PHE A 1037 2.46 -9.94 26.50
CA PHE A 1037 1.61 -10.94 25.87
C PHE A 1037 2.47 -11.89 25.03
N VAL A 1038 2.22 -13.19 25.18
CA VAL A 1038 2.96 -14.26 24.52
C VAL A 1038 1.95 -15.29 24.00
N ALA A 1039 2.15 -15.84 22.80
CA ALA A 1039 1.27 -16.85 22.24
C ALA A 1039 2.01 -18.12 21.80
N CYS A 1040 1.38 -19.28 22.05
CA CYS A 1040 1.86 -20.58 21.60
C CYS A 1040 0.74 -21.30 20.84
N THR A 1041 0.99 -21.60 19.56
CA THR A 1041 0.13 -22.47 18.76
C THR A 1041 0.79 -23.82 18.57
N ASN A 1042 0.07 -24.89 18.89
CA ASN A 1042 0.59 -26.24 18.82
C ASN A 1042 -0.11 -27.03 17.72
N GLN A 1043 0.64 -27.33 16.67
CA GLN A 1043 0.18 -28.03 15.49
C GLN A 1043 0.60 -29.50 15.48
N ASN A 1044 1.25 -30.02 16.53
CA ASN A 1044 1.76 -31.39 16.56
C ASN A 1044 0.68 -32.45 16.31
N LYS A 1045 -0.54 -32.21 16.82
CA LYS A 1045 -1.69 -33.11 16.59
C LYS A 1045 -2.15 -33.17 15.13
N ALA A 1046 -1.77 -32.20 14.31
CA ALA A 1046 -2.05 -32.19 12.88
C ALA A 1046 -1.26 -33.28 12.14
N GLY A 1047 -0.18 -33.81 12.74
CA GLY A 1047 0.52 -34.99 12.23
C GLY A 1047 1.19 -34.82 10.87
N TYR A 1048 1.52 -33.59 10.49
CA TYR A 1048 1.99 -33.25 9.14
C TYR A 1048 3.19 -34.06 8.64
N PHE A 1049 4.18 -34.28 9.49
CA PHE A 1049 5.37 -35.09 9.16
C PHE A 1049 5.07 -36.58 8.97
N GLY A 1050 3.89 -37.05 9.38
CA GLY A 1050 3.44 -38.44 9.20
C GLY A 1050 2.67 -38.68 7.91
N LEU A 1051 2.35 -37.63 7.14
CA LEU A 1051 1.61 -37.74 5.89
C LEU A 1051 2.46 -38.43 4.81
N ASP A 1052 2.00 -39.57 4.29
CA ASP A 1052 2.71 -40.32 3.25
C ASP A 1052 2.21 -39.97 1.85
N TRP A 1053 3.10 -39.38 1.05
CA TRP A 1053 2.90 -38.96 -0.34
C TRP A 1053 3.48 -39.95 -1.35
N GLY A 1054 3.82 -41.17 -0.93
CA GLY A 1054 4.50 -42.19 -1.74
C GLY A 1054 3.82 -42.49 -3.08
N ALA A 1055 2.49 -42.52 -3.14
CA ALA A 1055 1.75 -42.73 -4.40
C ALA A 1055 1.99 -41.64 -5.46
N GLY A 1056 2.38 -40.44 -5.02
CA GLY A 1056 2.75 -39.31 -5.88
C GLY A 1056 4.17 -39.39 -6.43
N ARG A 1057 4.98 -40.41 -6.09
CA ARG A 1057 6.38 -40.47 -6.49
C ARG A 1057 6.57 -40.56 -8.01
N ALA A 1058 7.54 -39.81 -8.53
CA ALA A 1058 7.94 -39.88 -9.93
C ALA A 1058 8.68 -41.20 -10.24
N GLY A 1059 8.36 -41.83 -11.39
CA GLY A 1059 9.06 -43.04 -11.87
C GLY A 1059 8.62 -44.38 -11.27
N GLY A 1060 7.50 -44.44 -10.53
CA GLY A 1060 6.81 -45.70 -10.20
C GLY A 1060 7.52 -46.66 -9.23
N ARG A 1061 8.44 -46.16 -8.40
CA ARG A 1061 9.07 -46.97 -7.34
C ARG A 1061 8.22 -46.96 -6.08
N ASP A 1062 7.88 -48.13 -5.56
CA ASP A 1062 7.20 -48.26 -4.26
C ASP A 1062 8.10 -47.78 -3.11
N GLY A 1063 7.53 -47.01 -2.18
CA GLY A 1063 8.20 -46.56 -0.94
C GLY A 1063 7.55 -45.32 -0.33
N GLU A 1064 7.58 -45.23 1.00
CA GLU A 1064 7.03 -44.08 1.73
C GLU A 1064 7.76 -42.78 1.38
N VAL A 1065 7.01 -41.68 1.21
CA VAL A 1065 7.56 -40.33 1.02
C VAL A 1065 6.88 -39.38 1.99
N LYS A 1066 7.55 -39.11 3.12
CA LYS A 1066 7.05 -38.21 4.18
C LYS A 1066 7.79 -36.86 4.14
N PRO A 1067 7.17 -35.76 4.60
CA PRO A 1067 7.85 -34.48 4.69
C PRO A 1067 9.09 -34.57 5.59
N SER A 1068 10.22 -33.99 5.15
CA SER A 1068 11.44 -33.91 5.96
C SER A 1068 11.61 -32.57 6.65
N TYR A 1069 10.93 -31.54 6.17
CA TYR A 1069 10.82 -30.21 6.78
C TYR A 1069 9.52 -29.54 6.32
N ILE A 1070 9.03 -28.59 7.13
CA ILE A 1070 7.86 -27.79 6.82
C ILE A 1070 8.23 -26.32 6.98
N ASN A 1071 8.12 -25.56 5.89
CA ASN A 1071 8.33 -24.12 5.88
C ASN A 1071 6.97 -23.42 5.95
N ASP A 1072 6.77 -22.53 6.91
CA ASP A 1072 5.53 -21.75 7.07
C ASP A 1072 5.87 -20.26 7.00
N ILE A 1073 5.46 -19.59 5.92
CA ILE A 1073 5.62 -18.15 5.77
C ILE A 1073 4.29 -17.49 6.13
N GLU A 1074 4.29 -16.71 7.21
CA GLU A 1074 3.13 -15.92 7.63
C GLU A 1074 3.20 -14.51 7.04
N HIS A 1075 2.20 -14.16 6.23
CA HIS A 1075 1.97 -12.81 5.74
C HIS A 1075 0.93 -12.16 6.63
N CYS A 1076 1.35 -11.15 7.39
CA CYS A 1076 0.46 -10.41 8.26
C CYS A 1076 0.58 -8.91 8.04
N LYS A 1077 -0.53 -8.24 7.75
CA LYS A 1077 -0.62 -6.78 7.63
C LYS A 1077 -1.61 -6.23 8.66
N GLY A 1078 -1.22 -5.16 9.36
CA GLY A 1078 -2.09 -4.49 10.33
C GLY A 1078 -2.33 -5.23 11.66
N TYR A 1079 -1.82 -6.46 11.82
CA TYR A 1079 -1.95 -7.25 13.05
C TYR A 1079 -0.59 -7.83 13.50
N PRO A 1080 0.19 -7.12 14.32
CA PRO A 1080 1.52 -7.59 14.70
C PRO A 1080 1.45 -8.89 15.53
N THR A 1081 2.13 -9.94 15.06
CA THR A 1081 2.24 -11.25 15.72
C THR A 1081 3.56 -11.37 16.50
N ARG A 1082 3.83 -10.42 17.39
CA ARG A 1082 5.03 -10.42 18.25
C ARG A 1082 4.94 -11.47 19.35
N ASN A 1083 6.06 -12.10 19.68
CA ASN A 1083 6.19 -13.10 20.75
C ASN A 1083 5.25 -14.29 20.54
N VAL A 1084 5.30 -14.84 19.32
CA VAL A 1084 4.54 -16.02 18.93
C VAL A 1084 5.51 -17.16 18.67
N VAL A 1085 5.15 -18.34 19.17
CA VAL A 1085 5.77 -19.60 18.77
C VAL A 1085 4.75 -20.54 18.15
N ARG A 1086 5.12 -21.15 17.03
CA ARG A 1086 4.36 -22.23 16.38
C ARG A 1086 5.13 -23.52 16.53
N ILE A 1087 4.61 -24.47 17.30
CA ILE A 1087 5.15 -25.83 17.39
C ILE A 1087 4.59 -26.60 16.19
N ILE A 1088 5.41 -26.79 15.16
CA ILE A 1088 5.00 -27.42 13.90
C ILE A 1088 4.77 -28.93 14.10
N GLY A 1089 5.69 -29.60 14.78
CA GLY A 1089 5.57 -31.02 15.13
C GLY A 1089 6.91 -31.74 15.23
N LYS A 1090 6.85 -33.07 15.39
CA LYS A 1090 8.03 -33.95 15.34
C LYS A 1090 8.29 -34.44 13.92
N ASP A 1091 9.53 -34.34 13.46
CA ASP A 1091 9.95 -34.92 12.17
C ASP A 1091 10.17 -36.44 12.25
N GLY A 1092 10.52 -37.06 11.11
CA GLY A 1092 10.81 -38.50 11.03
C GLY A 1092 12.05 -38.95 11.81
N ALA A 1093 12.93 -38.03 12.23
CA ALA A 1093 14.06 -38.32 13.12
C ALA A 1093 13.65 -38.24 14.61
N GLY A 1094 12.43 -37.78 14.90
CA GLY A 1094 11.88 -37.62 16.25
C GLY A 1094 12.13 -36.24 16.86
N ASP A 1095 12.66 -35.29 16.10
CA ASP A 1095 13.03 -33.96 16.59
C ASP A 1095 11.93 -32.93 16.42
N TRP A 1096 11.89 -31.97 17.33
CA TRP A 1096 10.85 -30.96 17.40
C TRP A 1096 11.18 -29.74 16.55
N TRP A 1097 10.26 -29.36 15.67
CA TRP A 1097 10.33 -28.13 14.89
C TRP A 1097 9.41 -27.06 15.46
N LEU A 1098 10.00 -25.91 15.77
CA LEU A 1098 9.33 -24.71 16.24
C LEU A 1098 9.61 -23.56 15.28
N LEU A 1099 8.68 -22.64 15.15
CA LEU A 1099 8.85 -21.39 14.43
C LEU A 1099 8.58 -20.24 15.39
N PHE A 1100 9.62 -19.45 15.68
CA PHE A 1100 9.58 -18.44 16.72
C PHE A 1100 9.69 -17.06 16.06
N LYS A 1101 8.74 -16.17 16.34
CA LYS A 1101 8.73 -14.76 15.92
C LYS A 1101 8.86 -13.81 17.10
N THR A 1102 9.88 -12.95 17.09
CA THR A 1102 10.10 -11.92 18.12
C THR A 1102 10.99 -10.77 17.62
N ARG A 1103 11.34 -9.83 18.50
CA ARG A 1103 12.17 -8.66 18.16
C ARG A 1103 13.57 -9.09 17.73
N ARG A 1104 14.14 -8.43 16.71
CA ARG A 1104 15.46 -8.75 16.14
C ARG A 1104 16.60 -8.81 17.18
N GLY A 1105 16.62 -7.88 18.13
CA GLY A 1105 17.74 -7.72 19.06
C GLY A 1105 17.89 -8.79 20.14
N VAL A 1106 17.12 -9.89 20.12
CA VAL A 1106 17.18 -10.93 21.17
C VAL A 1106 17.59 -12.31 20.68
N TRP A 1107 17.84 -12.47 19.38
CA TRP A 1107 18.12 -13.78 18.80
C TRP A 1107 19.42 -14.41 19.27
N ASP A 1108 20.48 -13.63 19.53
CA ASP A 1108 21.74 -14.16 20.09
C ASP A 1108 21.51 -14.89 21.43
N SER A 1109 20.65 -14.31 22.29
CA SER A 1109 20.29 -14.92 23.58
C SER A 1109 19.44 -16.19 23.39
N ILE A 1110 18.53 -16.18 22.42
CA ILE A 1110 17.71 -17.34 22.08
C ILE A 1110 18.59 -18.47 21.55
N TRP A 1111 19.49 -18.20 20.61
CA TRP A 1111 20.42 -19.18 20.06
C TRP A 1111 21.37 -19.75 21.11
N GLY A 1112 21.81 -18.93 22.08
CA GLY A 1112 22.56 -19.42 23.24
C GLY A 1112 21.79 -20.46 24.06
N GLN A 1113 20.48 -20.25 24.25
CA GLN A 1113 19.63 -21.21 24.96
C GLN A 1113 19.30 -22.46 24.14
N VAL A 1114 19.15 -22.32 22.82
CA VAL A 1114 19.01 -23.47 21.91
C VAL A 1114 20.24 -24.36 22.00
N LYS A 1115 21.45 -23.79 21.95
CA LYS A 1115 22.72 -24.53 22.10
C LYS A 1115 22.77 -25.32 23.42
N GLY A 1116 22.33 -24.73 24.52
CA GLY A 1116 22.24 -25.42 25.82
C GLY A 1116 21.33 -26.66 25.82
N VAL A 1117 20.24 -26.67 25.03
CA VAL A 1117 19.41 -27.88 24.88
C VAL A 1117 20.12 -28.96 24.06
N TRP A 1118 20.91 -28.56 23.06
CA TRP A 1118 21.72 -29.49 22.27
C TRP A 1118 22.85 -30.14 23.08
N GLU A 1119 23.39 -29.47 24.10
CA GLU A 1119 24.36 -30.04 25.05
C GLU A 1119 23.75 -31.11 25.97
N LEU A 1120 22.42 -31.14 26.13
CA LEU A 1120 21.69 -32.16 26.90
C LEU A 1120 21.34 -33.43 26.09
N ASN A 1121 21.53 -33.39 24.77
CA ASN A 1121 21.22 -34.49 23.84
C ASN A 1121 22.37 -35.51 23.82
#